data_AF-A0A8H5UCV9-F1
#
_entry.id   AF-A0A8H5UCV9-F1
#
_cell.length_a   1.000
_cell.length_b   1.000
_cell.length_c   1.000
_cell.angle_alpha   90.00
_cell.angle_beta   90.00
_cell.angle_gamma   90.00
#
_symmetry.space_group_name_H-M   'P 1'
#
loop_
_entity.id
_entity.type
_entity.pdbx_description
1 polymer ?
#
loop_
_entity_poly.entity_id
_entity_poly.type
_entity_poly.pdbx_seq_one_letter_code
_entity_poly.pdbx_strand_id
1 'polypeptide(L)'
;MLFSRSLPTLFSLFAGLHQLVDATPRYCPPYGPVLPAPRQPSHHPAVQYAIDTITTVLKGQTAGSNASGVSVGVKSIYEDEPLLDFHYTPSIINTKEGVKKINASTVYRLGSITKVFTVLAALRLAQDGVLSMNDPVTRWIPELAHGNSPNSIDDLDVTHWGDITIGDAAAHLSGLGGDMTTDIAAFPFDWEALGLPKLSKNNKIPACKGPPGEPVCTRKDFLNIFKSYRPPVYQPSQSPVYSNAGISLVGLVVEAASKKTFDAAIKDLVLKPLGLKQTYSGIVPENSENMFIPTGSADWDADIGIFAPAGAMGSSTTDMLSFMTSILKNKALSPPNTRRWLKPNTFTSTWSASVGSPWEIYRVDNLTSDGRIIDLYTKGGTLSGYQSGMAMIPDTGLVVSVLGAGPEVSSVWAQLATLNIVEALIPAMDMAARDEAKFRFGGQYVDKKKGPALTLSVDEGPGLVLSNWSARGFDILPNLNRFQPGRYNDTTDSGIKSIRLYPTGIENKSRAAWRAVFPTLSDTEAEMIDGLTKVKDVTCITWHMLDRFIYNGLSMDHFEFKYGKDGKARVQWDGAAYQYARFRVRLRHTKNCVQLQIPVAASANNTRYNSVKVESNIDLVDFVWDTSTWSHANRSVEVLPVHGTYSIGAQLCIPADGKKSDVLQIATHGLGFDKRYWDPEFKPEEYSYVNAALAKGYSILTYDRLGTGKSTKANGYNEVQLGLQVAILKELTLLARDGNLLKSSKVIGKRPQKGFYEYKPKRVVHIGHSFGSATTSGLLSLHGNLSDGAILTGFLPNSQSGKVGANAFGFEFARQSDPKRFGDLPAGYAVQASLSSIQQIFLKKGSFEVEMLEYAETIKQPGTVGELSSGLIGKPATEFKGPLQYFIGENDYPFCDGDCNNTYDMETLKGLNPAASHIGVHLQPGTGHGLTLSTNATAGYEVMLAYLGSQGL
;
A
#
# COMPACT_ATOMS: atom_id res chain seq x y z
N MET A 1 24.32 47.94 -8.68
CA MET A 1 23.21 48.92 -8.63
C MET A 1 22.37 49.00 -9.92
N LEU A 2 22.23 47.90 -10.69
CA LEU A 2 21.30 47.80 -11.83
C LEU A 2 20.30 46.62 -11.71
N PHE A 3 20.31 45.88 -10.59
CA PHE A 3 19.43 44.72 -10.33
C PHE A 3 18.32 44.97 -9.29
N SER A 4 18.18 46.20 -8.76
CA SER A 4 17.18 46.51 -7.71
C SER A 4 15.85 47.06 -8.23
N ARG A 5 15.69 47.23 -9.55
CA ARG A 5 14.46 47.77 -10.16
C ARG A 5 13.58 46.75 -10.88
N SER A 6 14.03 45.49 -11.01
CA SER A 6 13.31 44.43 -11.75
C SER A 6 12.81 43.26 -10.89
N LEU A 7 13.17 43.17 -9.60
CA LEU A 7 12.53 42.23 -8.66
C LEU A 7 11.11 42.63 -8.23
N PRO A 8 10.76 43.92 -8.05
CA PRO A 8 9.40 44.30 -7.69
C PRO A 8 8.40 43.98 -8.81
N THR A 9 8.84 43.95 -10.07
CA THR A 9 7.97 43.60 -11.21
C THR A 9 7.67 42.11 -11.31
N LEU A 10 8.59 41.20 -10.93
CA LEU A 10 8.23 39.78 -10.79
C LEU A 10 7.22 39.56 -9.67
N PHE A 11 7.45 40.15 -8.48
CA PHE A 11 6.48 40.08 -7.36
C PHE A 11 5.14 40.76 -7.67
N SER A 12 5.14 41.81 -8.51
CA SER A 12 3.90 42.47 -8.97
C SER A 12 3.19 41.69 -10.09
N LEU A 13 3.92 40.89 -10.88
CA LEU A 13 3.33 39.90 -11.80
C LEU A 13 2.64 38.77 -11.02
N PHE A 14 3.20 38.34 -9.89
CA PHE A 14 2.55 37.38 -8.97
C PHE A 14 1.31 37.96 -8.26
N ALA A 15 1.19 39.29 -8.14
CA ALA A 15 0.05 39.96 -7.51
C ALA A 15 -1.11 40.29 -8.47
N GLY A 16 -0.90 40.15 -9.80
CA GLY A 16 -1.83 40.58 -10.83
C GLY A 16 -2.69 39.49 -11.48
N LEU A 17 -2.40 38.20 -11.25
CA LEU A 17 -3.19 37.08 -11.75
C LEU A 17 -3.98 36.46 -10.58
N HIS A 18 -5.12 37.05 -10.23
CA HIS A 18 -6.09 36.46 -9.29
C HIS A 18 -7.49 36.54 -9.91
N GLN A 19 -7.62 36.19 -11.19
CA GLN A 19 -8.90 36.16 -11.89
C GLN A 19 -9.06 34.92 -12.78
N LEU A 20 -8.84 33.71 -12.25
CA LEU A 20 -9.40 32.50 -12.86
C LEU A 20 -9.88 31.58 -11.74
N VAL A 21 -11.21 31.51 -11.59
CA VAL A 21 -11.91 30.81 -10.49
C VAL A 21 -11.99 29.28 -10.72
N ASP A 22 -11.36 28.73 -11.77
CA ASP A 22 -11.44 27.31 -12.14
C ASP A 22 -10.11 26.68 -12.65
N ALA A 23 -8.94 27.26 -12.35
CA ALA A 23 -7.67 26.74 -12.87
C ALA A 23 -7.09 25.60 -12.01
N THR A 24 -6.62 24.52 -12.66
CA THR A 24 -5.96 23.38 -12.00
C THR A 24 -4.65 23.83 -11.33
N PRO A 25 -4.38 23.47 -10.06
CA PRO A 25 -3.11 23.81 -9.40
C PRO A 25 -1.92 23.09 -10.04
N ARG A 26 -0.81 23.81 -10.24
CA ARG A 26 0.46 23.20 -10.66
C ARG A 26 1.03 22.36 -9.52
N TYR A 27 1.19 21.06 -9.74
CA TYR A 27 1.80 20.17 -8.76
C TYR A 27 3.30 19.99 -9.03
N CYS A 28 4.13 20.41 -8.07
CA CYS A 28 5.57 20.18 -8.07
C CYS A 28 5.94 19.32 -6.84
N PRO A 29 5.93 17.98 -6.93
CA PRO A 29 6.23 17.13 -5.79
C PRO A 29 7.69 17.32 -5.30
N PRO A 30 7.97 17.18 -3.99
CA PRO A 30 9.34 17.05 -3.51
C PRO A 30 10.02 15.84 -4.16
N TYR A 31 11.35 15.92 -4.30
CA TYR A 31 12.12 14.81 -4.87
C TYR A 31 11.99 13.52 -4.04
N GLY A 32 11.71 12.41 -4.73
CA GLY A 32 11.56 11.08 -4.15
C GLY A 32 10.11 10.56 -4.19
N PRO A 33 9.79 9.52 -3.42
CA PRO A 33 8.49 8.86 -3.48
C PRO A 33 7.37 9.83 -3.10
N VAL A 34 6.33 9.91 -3.94
CA VAL A 34 5.14 10.71 -3.64
C VAL A 34 4.12 9.94 -2.79
N LEU A 35 4.19 8.61 -2.80
CA LEU A 35 3.44 7.69 -1.95
C LEU A 35 4.39 6.59 -1.44
N PRO A 36 4.10 5.93 -0.30
CA PRO A 36 4.86 4.78 0.13
C PRO A 36 4.85 3.68 -0.93
N ALA A 37 6.01 3.07 -1.18
CA ALA A 37 6.11 1.91 -2.06
C ALA A 37 5.21 0.75 -1.59
N PRO A 38 4.65 -0.04 -2.53
CA PRO A 38 3.69 -1.09 -2.22
C PRO A 38 4.37 -2.22 -1.44
N ARG A 39 3.68 -2.76 -0.43
CA ARG A 39 4.24 -3.76 0.50
C ARG A 39 4.04 -5.20 0.03
N GLN A 40 3.01 -5.46 -0.76
CA GLN A 40 2.70 -6.79 -1.32
C GLN A 40 2.41 -6.73 -2.84
N PRO A 41 3.30 -6.13 -3.65
CA PRO A 41 3.03 -5.94 -5.07
C PRO A 41 2.83 -7.25 -5.84
N SER A 42 3.33 -8.41 -5.38
CA SER A 42 3.13 -9.69 -6.07
C SER A 42 1.65 -10.13 -6.15
N HIS A 43 0.80 -9.61 -5.27
CA HIS A 43 -0.63 -9.90 -5.21
C HIS A 43 -1.48 -8.92 -6.04
N HIS A 44 -0.86 -7.85 -6.55
CA HIS A 44 -1.58 -6.81 -7.28
C HIS A 44 -1.78 -7.22 -8.75
N PRO A 45 -3.01 -7.22 -9.29
CA PRO A 45 -3.28 -7.69 -10.65
C PRO A 45 -2.47 -6.98 -11.74
N ALA A 46 -2.25 -5.66 -11.62
CA ALA A 46 -1.47 -4.90 -12.59
C ALA A 46 0.01 -5.32 -12.62
N VAL A 47 0.57 -5.69 -11.46
CA VAL A 47 1.96 -6.15 -11.35
C VAL A 47 2.08 -7.55 -11.95
N GLN A 48 1.15 -8.45 -11.65
CA GLN A 48 1.10 -9.79 -12.24
C GLN A 48 1.04 -9.73 -13.78
N TYR A 49 0.18 -8.87 -14.32
CA TYR A 49 0.07 -8.65 -15.76
C TYR A 49 1.37 -8.12 -16.40
N ALA A 50 2.03 -7.17 -15.75
CA ALA A 50 3.30 -6.63 -16.23
C ALA A 50 4.40 -7.71 -16.24
N ILE A 51 4.48 -8.53 -15.18
CA ILE A 51 5.42 -9.66 -15.08
C ILE A 51 5.16 -10.71 -16.16
N ASP A 52 3.90 -11.07 -16.42
CA ASP A 52 3.53 -12.02 -17.47
C ASP A 52 3.92 -11.51 -18.87
N THR A 53 3.73 -10.21 -19.10
CA THR A 53 4.11 -9.53 -20.35
C THR A 53 5.62 -9.57 -20.55
N ILE A 54 6.39 -9.19 -19.53
CA ILE A 54 7.86 -9.24 -19.54
C ILE A 54 8.34 -10.68 -19.79
N THR A 55 7.76 -11.65 -19.09
CA THR A 55 8.11 -13.07 -19.23
C THR A 55 7.89 -13.55 -20.66
N THR A 56 6.81 -13.12 -21.31
CA THR A 56 6.50 -13.46 -22.71
C THR A 56 7.53 -12.86 -23.66
N VAL A 57 7.89 -11.58 -23.46
CA VAL A 57 8.92 -10.91 -24.27
C VAL A 57 10.27 -11.60 -24.13
N LEU A 58 10.68 -11.93 -22.89
CA LEU A 58 11.94 -12.62 -22.63
C LEU A 58 11.98 -14.00 -23.30
N LYS A 59 10.90 -14.79 -23.19
CA LYS A 59 10.77 -16.08 -23.90
C LYS A 59 10.95 -15.92 -25.40
N GLY A 60 10.30 -14.91 -26.00
CA GLY A 60 10.40 -14.61 -27.43
C GLY A 60 11.82 -14.23 -27.85
N GLN A 61 12.51 -13.39 -27.09
CA GLN A 61 13.89 -12.98 -27.36
C GLN A 61 14.87 -14.15 -27.24
N THR A 62 14.69 -15.02 -26.24
CA THR A 62 15.60 -16.16 -26.02
C THR A 62 15.33 -17.35 -26.94
N ALA A 63 14.14 -17.47 -27.54
CA ALA A 63 13.78 -18.62 -28.37
C ALA A 63 14.74 -18.87 -29.55
N GLY A 64 15.39 -17.82 -30.07
CA GLY A 64 16.37 -17.92 -31.15
C GLY A 64 17.84 -18.08 -30.69
N SER A 65 18.11 -18.12 -29.38
CA SER A 65 19.46 -18.20 -28.83
C SER A 65 19.93 -19.65 -28.72
N ASN A 66 20.79 -20.10 -29.62
CA ASN A 66 21.24 -21.50 -29.63
C ASN A 66 22.44 -21.75 -28.73
N ALA A 67 23.28 -20.74 -28.46
CA ALA A 67 24.50 -20.87 -27.65
C ALA A 67 24.59 -19.87 -26.48
N SER A 68 23.59 -18.99 -26.32
CA SER A 68 23.56 -17.97 -25.28
C SER A 68 22.66 -18.31 -24.11
N GLY A 69 23.19 -18.14 -22.90
CA GLY A 69 22.46 -18.33 -21.65
C GLY A 69 22.04 -17.01 -21.04
N VAL A 70 20.84 -16.96 -20.46
CA VAL A 70 20.25 -15.74 -19.87
C VAL A 70 19.63 -16.04 -18.50
N SER A 71 19.80 -15.11 -17.56
CA SER A 71 19.12 -15.09 -16.27
C SER A 71 18.62 -13.67 -15.94
N VAL A 72 17.34 -13.54 -15.61
CA VAL A 72 16.70 -12.27 -15.25
C VAL A 72 15.97 -12.44 -13.93
N GLY A 73 16.29 -11.58 -12.96
CA GLY A 73 15.64 -11.52 -11.66
C GLY A 73 15.03 -10.14 -11.42
N VAL A 74 13.83 -10.09 -10.86
CA VAL A 74 13.17 -8.86 -10.41
C VAL A 74 12.60 -9.09 -9.02
N LYS A 75 12.75 -8.13 -8.11
CA LYS A 75 12.25 -8.24 -6.74
C LYS A 75 11.75 -6.91 -6.20
N SER A 76 10.63 -6.96 -5.48
CA SER A 76 10.26 -5.92 -4.52
C SER A 76 11.06 -6.11 -3.24
N ILE A 77 11.70 -5.06 -2.73
CA ILE A 77 12.40 -5.17 -1.45
C ILE A 77 11.45 -5.46 -0.28
N TYR A 78 10.14 -5.32 -0.43
CA TYR A 78 9.18 -5.59 0.65
C TYR A 78 8.73 -7.05 0.73
N GLU A 79 9.10 -7.87 -0.26
CA GLU A 79 8.75 -9.29 -0.33
C GLU A 79 10.02 -10.15 -0.26
N ASP A 80 9.88 -11.39 0.22
CA ASP A 80 11.00 -12.32 0.33
C ASP A 80 11.26 -13.05 -0.99
N GLU A 81 10.20 -13.38 -1.74
CA GLU A 81 10.29 -14.02 -3.06
C GLU A 81 10.46 -12.99 -4.19
N PRO A 82 11.14 -13.35 -5.30
CA PRO A 82 11.22 -12.49 -6.48
C PRO A 82 9.86 -12.36 -7.18
N LEU A 83 9.63 -11.21 -7.81
CA LEU A 83 8.50 -10.98 -8.72
C LEU A 83 8.71 -11.72 -10.05
N LEU A 84 9.95 -11.84 -10.50
CA LEU A 84 10.34 -12.59 -11.70
C LEU A 84 11.64 -13.36 -11.43
N ASP A 85 11.66 -14.63 -11.80
CA ASP A 85 12.84 -15.51 -11.77
C ASP A 85 12.92 -16.29 -13.10
N PHE A 86 13.50 -15.67 -14.13
CA PHE A 86 13.54 -16.18 -15.49
C PHE A 86 14.94 -16.67 -15.87
N HIS A 87 15.03 -17.89 -16.40
CA HIS A 87 16.28 -18.50 -16.82
C HIS A 87 16.13 -19.23 -18.16
N TYR A 88 17.08 -19.01 -19.06
CA TYR A 88 17.13 -19.68 -20.35
C TYR A 88 18.44 -20.45 -20.49
N THR A 89 18.32 -21.77 -20.71
CA THR A 89 19.45 -22.66 -21.03
C THR A 89 19.48 -22.89 -22.54
N PRO A 90 20.58 -22.57 -23.24
CA PRO A 90 20.70 -22.79 -24.68
C PRO A 90 20.79 -24.29 -25.01
N SER A 91 20.50 -24.63 -26.27
CA SER A 91 20.62 -26.00 -26.79
C SER A 91 22.08 -26.43 -27.00
N ILE A 92 22.96 -25.49 -27.32
CA ILE A 92 24.40 -25.68 -27.46
C ILE A 92 25.08 -25.18 -26.19
N ILE A 93 25.52 -26.11 -25.34
CA ILE A 93 26.16 -25.83 -24.06
C ILE A 93 27.53 -26.49 -23.96
N ASN A 94 28.46 -25.86 -23.23
CA ASN A 94 29.74 -26.47 -22.92
C ASN A 94 29.50 -27.68 -22.01
N THR A 95 29.82 -28.88 -22.49
CA THR A 95 29.59 -30.14 -21.75
C THR A 95 30.77 -30.53 -20.88
N LYS A 96 31.94 -29.87 -21.04
CA LYS A 96 33.17 -30.17 -20.31
C LYS A 96 33.29 -29.38 -19.01
N GLU A 97 32.87 -28.11 -19.03
CA GLU A 97 33.04 -27.16 -17.93
C GLU A 97 31.77 -26.31 -17.75
N GLY A 98 31.51 -25.88 -16.51
CA GLY A 98 30.36 -25.03 -16.16
C GLY A 98 29.03 -25.77 -15.99
N VAL A 99 27.96 -25.00 -15.79
CA VAL A 99 26.60 -25.54 -15.56
C VAL A 99 26.04 -26.18 -16.82
N LYS A 100 25.30 -27.28 -16.63
CA LYS A 100 24.51 -27.93 -17.70
C LYS A 100 23.07 -27.42 -17.79
N LYS A 101 22.62 -26.70 -16.77
CA LYS A 101 21.29 -26.08 -16.68
C LYS A 101 21.39 -24.79 -15.90
N ILE A 102 20.91 -23.70 -16.49
CA ILE A 102 20.90 -22.38 -15.88
C ILE A 102 19.75 -22.27 -14.87
N ASN A 103 20.03 -21.68 -13.71
CA ASN A 103 19.06 -21.35 -12.66
C ASN A 103 19.50 -20.08 -11.89
N ALA A 104 18.76 -19.68 -10.87
CA ALA A 104 18.99 -18.45 -10.10
C ALA A 104 20.35 -18.38 -9.37
N SER A 105 20.97 -19.53 -9.12
CA SER A 105 22.32 -19.66 -8.54
C SER A 105 23.44 -19.73 -9.58
N THR A 106 23.11 -19.76 -10.88
CA THR A 106 24.11 -19.77 -11.94
C THR A 106 24.87 -18.45 -11.98
N VAL A 107 26.19 -18.56 -11.98
CA VAL A 107 27.13 -17.44 -11.93
C VAL A 107 27.50 -16.98 -13.34
N TYR A 108 27.55 -15.66 -13.53
CA TYR A 108 28.01 -14.98 -14.74
C TYR A 108 29.09 -13.97 -14.36
N ARG A 109 30.00 -13.65 -15.30
CA ARG A 109 30.89 -12.48 -15.12
C ARG A 109 30.05 -11.20 -15.14
N LEU A 110 30.34 -10.31 -14.21
CA LEU A 110 29.60 -9.05 -14.02
C LEU A 110 30.20 -7.89 -14.81
N GLY A 111 31.44 -8.00 -15.29
CA GLY A 111 32.14 -6.86 -15.89
C GLY A 111 32.04 -5.63 -14.98
N SER A 112 31.65 -4.50 -15.56
CA SER A 112 31.67 -3.19 -14.88
C SER A 112 30.68 -3.00 -13.74
N ILE A 113 29.75 -3.92 -13.48
CA ILE A 113 28.98 -3.93 -12.23
C ILE A 113 29.90 -4.11 -11.02
N THR A 114 31.07 -4.75 -11.19
CA THR A 114 32.13 -4.89 -10.17
C THR A 114 32.48 -3.58 -9.46
N LYS A 115 32.44 -2.45 -10.18
CA LYS A 115 32.76 -1.12 -9.62
C LYS A 115 31.88 -0.77 -8.42
N VAL A 116 30.61 -1.20 -8.43
CA VAL A 116 29.66 -0.95 -7.34
C VAL A 116 30.12 -1.65 -6.04
N PHE A 117 30.66 -2.86 -6.15
CA PHE A 117 31.21 -3.61 -5.01
C PHE A 117 32.50 -2.98 -4.49
N THR A 118 33.40 -2.56 -5.39
CA THR A 118 34.64 -1.86 -5.04
C THR A 118 34.37 -0.56 -4.29
N VAL A 119 33.45 0.27 -4.80
CA VAL A 119 33.08 1.51 -4.12
C VAL A 119 32.38 1.24 -2.79
N LEU A 120 31.53 0.21 -2.69
CA LEU A 120 30.94 -0.18 -1.42
C LEU A 120 31.99 -0.59 -0.39
N ALA A 121 33.06 -1.30 -0.78
CA ALA A 121 34.14 -1.66 0.13
C ALA A 121 34.87 -0.41 0.67
N ALA A 122 35.15 0.58 -0.19
CA ALA A 122 35.70 1.86 0.25
C ALA A 122 34.74 2.61 1.19
N LEU A 123 33.44 2.62 0.88
CA LEU A 123 32.41 3.25 1.74
C LEU A 123 32.24 2.55 3.09
N ARG A 124 32.43 1.23 3.17
CA ARG A 124 32.45 0.47 4.43
C ARG A 124 33.62 0.91 5.31
N LEU A 125 34.82 0.96 4.74
CA LEU A 125 36.01 1.48 5.45
C LEU A 125 35.80 2.94 5.88
N ALA A 126 35.16 3.77 5.04
CA ALA A 126 34.83 5.14 5.38
C ALA A 126 33.84 5.25 6.55
N GLN A 127 32.80 4.41 6.54
CA GLN A 127 31.81 4.36 7.60
C GLN A 127 32.43 3.91 8.93
N ASP A 128 33.40 3.01 8.88
CA ASP A 128 34.12 2.52 10.06
C ASP A 128 35.24 3.48 10.51
N GLY A 129 35.40 4.63 9.84
CA GLY A 129 36.36 5.67 10.17
C GLY A 129 37.81 5.34 9.79
N VAL A 130 38.04 4.29 8.99
CA VAL A 130 39.38 3.87 8.55
C VAL A 130 39.94 4.84 7.50
N LEU A 131 39.07 5.35 6.62
CA LEU A 131 39.43 6.33 5.58
C LEU A 131 38.34 7.42 5.47
N SER A 132 38.62 8.49 4.73
CA SER A 132 37.61 9.45 4.27
C SER A 132 37.50 9.37 2.75
N MET A 133 36.29 9.41 2.18
CA MET A 133 36.15 9.50 0.71
C MET A 133 36.76 10.79 0.14
N ASN A 134 36.96 11.82 0.96
CA ASN A 134 37.63 13.06 0.57
C ASN A 134 39.15 13.00 0.81
N ASP A 135 39.70 11.88 1.28
CA ASP A 135 41.16 11.74 1.35
C ASP A 135 41.74 11.82 -0.07
N PRO A 136 42.86 12.53 -0.27
CA PRO A 136 43.58 12.46 -1.52
C PRO A 136 44.14 11.04 -1.70
N VAL A 137 44.13 10.53 -2.93
CA VAL A 137 44.60 9.15 -3.21
C VAL A 137 46.07 8.95 -2.84
N THR A 138 46.87 10.02 -2.87
CA THR A 138 48.29 10.03 -2.46
C THR A 138 48.50 9.68 -0.99
N ARG A 139 47.50 9.88 -0.13
CA ARG A 139 47.56 9.46 1.28
C ARG A 139 47.72 7.94 1.43
N TRP A 140 47.08 7.19 0.53
CA TRP A 140 47.02 5.73 0.55
C TRP A 140 47.96 5.09 -0.47
N ILE A 141 48.37 5.85 -1.48
CA ILE A 141 49.28 5.47 -2.56
C ILE A 141 50.39 6.53 -2.64
N PRO A 142 51.32 6.57 -1.67
CA PRO A 142 52.34 7.62 -1.58
C PRO A 142 53.29 7.65 -2.78
N GLU A 143 53.37 6.56 -3.55
CA GLU A 143 54.11 6.52 -4.81
C GLU A 143 53.58 7.54 -5.84
N LEU A 144 52.33 7.99 -5.72
CA LEU A 144 51.76 9.04 -6.59
C LEU A 144 52.16 10.46 -6.16
N ALA A 145 52.56 10.66 -4.89
CA ALA A 145 52.96 11.99 -4.38
C ALA A 145 54.33 12.44 -4.90
N HIS A 146 55.19 11.50 -5.30
CA HIS A 146 56.55 11.74 -5.77
C HIS A 146 56.73 11.25 -7.20
N GLY A 147 56.59 12.15 -8.19
CA GLY A 147 56.98 11.84 -9.57
C GLY A 147 56.20 12.56 -10.64
N ASN A 148 56.08 13.88 -10.56
CA ASN A 148 55.84 14.67 -11.77
C ASN A 148 57.00 14.38 -12.73
N SER A 149 56.70 14.22 -14.02
CA SER A 149 57.71 14.01 -15.05
C SER A 149 58.88 15.00 -14.86
N PRO A 150 60.15 14.57 -14.83
CA PRO A 150 61.28 15.47 -14.56
C PRO A 150 61.40 16.65 -15.54
N ASN A 151 60.65 16.63 -16.65
CA ASN A 151 60.80 17.53 -17.79
C ASN A 151 59.59 18.43 -18.08
N SER A 152 58.48 18.37 -17.32
CA SER A 152 57.34 19.28 -17.54
C SER A 152 56.69 19.67 -16.22
N ILE A 153 56.50 20.98 -16.05
CA ILE A 153 55.77 21.64 -14.95
C ILE A 153 54.41 22.15 -15.49
N ASP A 154 54.05 21.75 -16.72
CA ASP A 154 52.84 22.20 -17.39
C ASP A 154 51.64 21.32 -16.97
N ASP A 155 50.56 21.97 -16.55
CA ASP A 155 49.29 21.34 -16.17
C ASP A 155 48.69 20.51 -17.31
N LEU A 156 49.14 20.70 -18.56
CA LEU A 156 48.77 19.92 -19.74
C LEU A 156 49.37 18.51 -19.76
N ASP A 157 50.52 18.30 -19.12
CA ASP A 157 51.27 17.04 -19.18
C ASP A 157 51.22 16.24 -17.87
N VAL A 158 50.82 16.89 -16.77
CA VAL A 158 50.97 16.36 -15.41
C VAL A 158 49.61 16.19 -14.72
N THR A 159 49.39 15.01 -14.15
CA THR A 159 48.23 14.76 -13.29
C THR A 159 48.50 15.28 -11.87
N HIS A 160 47.62 16.14 -11.35
CA HIS A 160 47.67 16.64 -9.97
C HIS A 160 47.15 15.60 -8.98
N TRP A 161 47.95 14.58 -8.70
CA TRP A 161 47.57 13.43 -7.86
C TRP A 161 47.13 13.80 -6.44
N GLY A 162 47.64 14.90 -5.89
CA GLY A 162 47.26 15.41 -4.58
C GLY A 162 45.83 15.93 -4.51
N ASP A 163 45.23 16.28 -5.65
CA ASP A 163 43.89 16.86 -5.73
C ASP A 163 42.81 15.80 -6.03
N ILE A 164 43.22 14.62 -6.50
CA ILE A 164 42.29 13.50 -6.75
C ILE A 164 41.89 12.88 -5.43
N THR A 165 40.62 13.01 -5.03
CA THR A 165 40.10 12.27 -3.88
C THR A 165 39.66 10.85 -4.25
N ILE A 166 39.52 9.98 -3.25
CA ILE A 166 38.93 8.64 -3.44
C ILE A 166 37.51 8.76 -4.03
N GLY A 167 36.75 9.76 -3.58
CA GLY A 167 35.41 10.08 -4.08
C GLY A 167 35.43 10.48 -5.56
N ASP A 168 36.38 11.31 -5.99
CA ASP A 168 36.54 11.67 -7.40
C ASP A 168 36.84 10.44 -8.25
N ALA A 169 37.74 9.57 -7.79
CA ALA A 169 38.05 8.32 -8.49
C ALA A 169 36.83 7.39 -8.59
N ALA A 170 36.05 7.26 -7.50
CA ALA A 170 34.82 6.48 -7.45
C ALA A 170 33.70 7.04 -8.35
N ALA A 171 33.66 8.37 -8.54
CA ALA A 171 32.65 9.09 -9.30
C ALA A 171 33.05 9.38 -10.76
N HIS A 172 34.13 8.77 -11.27
CA HIS A 172 34.65 9.05 -12.60
C HIS A 172 35.10 10.51 -12.83
N LEU A 173 35.49 11.20 -11.76
CA LEU A 173 35.90 12.61 -11.73
C LEU A 173 37.41 12.79 -11.51
N SER A 174 38.20 11.73 -11.50
CA SER A 174 39.67 11.81 -11.32
C SER A 174 40.43 12.54 -12.43
N GLY A 175 39.82 12.73 -13.60
CA GLY A 175 40.51 13.25 -14.80
C GLY A 175 41.38 12.21 -15.54
N LEU A 176 41.51 10.98 -15.01
CA LEU A 176 42.29 9.92 -15.66
C LEU A 176 41.59 9.35 -16.90
N GLY A 177 42.38 8.99 -17.90
CA GLY A 177 41.90 8.26 -19.08
C GLY A 177 41.25 6.91 -18.75
N GLY A 178 40.46 6.40 -19.71
CA GLY A 178 39.60 5.23 -19.52
C GLY A 178 40.32 3.94 -19.15
N ASP A 179 41.24 3.52 -20.01
CA ASP A 179 41.90 2.21 -20.00
C ASP A 179 43.35 2.29 -20.44
N MET A 180 44.19 1.37 -19.97
CA MET A 180 45.60 1.24 -20.40
C MET A 180 45.79 0.21 -21.52
N THR A 181 44.80 -0.65 -21.72
CA THR A 181 44.85 -1.81 -22.62
C THR A 181 44.31 -1.53 -24.01
N THR A 182 43.77 -0.33 -24.25
CA THR A 182 43.17 0.09 -25.52
C THR A 182 44.14 0.88 -26.38
N ASP A 183 45.44 0.82 -26.11
CA ASP A 183 46.44 1.40 -26.99
C ASP A 183 46.41 0.64 -28.32
N ILE A 184 45.91 1.30 -29.36
CA ILE A 184 45.75 0.69 -30.69
C ILE A 184 47.10 0.23 -31.26
N ALA A 185 48.21 0.89 -30.87
CA ALA A 185 49.56 0.49 -31.27
C ALA A 185 49.99 -0.89 -30.77
N ALA A 186 49.34 -1.40 -29.72
CA ALA A 186 49.61 -2.74 -29.19
C ALA A 186 48.98 -3.86 -30.02
N PHE A 187 48.08 -3.55 -30.95
CA PHE A 187 47.43 -4.53 -31.82
C PHE A 187 48.23 -4.72 -33.12
N PRO A 188 48.34 -5.97 -33.62
CA PRO A 188 49.15 -6.30 -34.79
C PRO A 188 48.48 -5.84 -36.10
N PHE A 189 48.57 -4.54 -36.39
CA PHE A 189 48.00 -3.90 -37.57
C PHE A 189 48.93 -2.83 -38.15
N ASP A 190 48.86 -2.60 -39.47
CA ASP A 190 49.63 -1.55 -40.15
C ASP A 190 48.97 -0.19 -39.96
N TRP A 191 49.22 0.40 -38.78
CA TRP A 191 48.72 1.73 -38.44
C TRP A 191 49.36 2.86 -39.27
N GLU A 192 50.57 2.64 -39.80
CA GLU A 192 51.26 3.58 -40.69
C GLU A 192 50.47 3.76 -41.99
N ALA A 193 49.93 2.68 -42.55
CA ALA A 193 49.05 2.73 -43.71
C ALA A 193 47.76 3.54 -43.49
N LEU A 194 47.33 3.73 -42.24
CA LEU A 194 46.19 4.58 -41.87
C LEU A 194 46.59 6.02 -41.51
N GLY A 195 47.86 6.39 -41.71
CA GLY A 195 48.37 7.75 -41.50
C GLY A 195 48.84 8.05 -40.08
N LEU A 196 48.94 7.04 -39.19
CA LEU A 196 49.60 7.22 -37.90
C LEU A 196 51.13 7.19 -38.07
N PRO A 197 51.88 7.97 -37.27
CA PRO A 197 53.33 8.04 -37.42
C PRO A 197 54.01 6.71 -37.08
N LYS A 198 55.13 6.43 -37.76
CA LYS A 198 55.99 5.29 -37.41
C LYS A 198 56.38 5.32 -35.95
N LEU A 199 56.19 4.19 -35.27
CA LEU A 199 56.62 4.08 -33.89
C LEU A 199 58.14 3.91 -33.81
N SER A 200 58.82 4.75 -33.02
CA SER A 200 60.26 4.62 -32.78
C SER A 200 60.56 3.52 -31.76
N LYS A 201 61.80 3.03 -31.71
CA LYS A 201 62.24 2.05 -30.69
C LYS A 201 62.11 2.55 -29.24
N ASN A 202 61.97 3.87 -29.04
CA ASN A 202 61.84 4.51 -27.73
C ASN A 202 60.39 4.88 -27.39
N ASN A 203 59.41 4.43 -28.19
CA ASN A 203 58.01 4.74 -27.94
C ASN A 203 57.50 4.05 -26.67
N LYS A 204 56.64 4.77 -25.94
CA LYS A 204 56.17 4.40 -24.61
C LYS A 204 54.94 3.48 -24.70
N ILE A 205 55.06 2.36 -25.42
CA ILE A 205 54.00 1.36 -25.50
C ILE A 205 54.04 0.52 -24.21
N PRO A 206 52.90 0.34 -23.51
CA PRO A 206 52.84 -0.54 -22.35
C PRO A 206 53.32 -1.96 -22.68
N ALA A 207 54.08 -2.57 -21.76
CA ALA A 207 54.48 -3.98 -21.91
C ALA A 207 53.29 -4.94 -21.69
N CYS A 208 52.27 -4.50 -20.96
CA CYS A 208 51.02 -5.22 -20.78
C CYS A 208 50.04 -4.96 -21.94
N LYS A 209 49.17 -5.93 -22.25
CA LYS A 209 48.18 -5.80 -23.32
C LYS A 209 46.77 -6.22 -22.87
N GLY A 210 45.78 -5.82 -23.66
CA GLY A 210 44.36 -6.13 -23.43
C GLY A 210 43.86 -7.52 -23.87
N PRO A 211 44.38 -8.14 -24.94
CA PRO A 211 43.88 -9.43 -25.39
C PRO A 211 44.15 -10.59 -24.40
N PRO A 212 43.24 -11.58 -24.31
CA PRO A 212 43.49 -12.81 -23.54
C PRO A 212 44.77 -13.54 -23.98
N GLY A 213 45.58 -13.99 -23.02
CA GLY A 213 46.85 -14.69 -23.27
C GLY A 213 48.10 -13.79 -23.32
N GLU A 214 47.93 -12.47 -23.29
CA GLU A 214 49.01 -11.49 -23.19
C GLU A 214 49.27 -11.09 -21.72
N PRO A 215 50.44 -10.49 -21.39
CA PRO A 215 50.74 -10.07 -20.02
C PRO A 215 49.71 -9.08 -19.47
N VAL A 216 49.14 -9.38 -18.31
CA VAL A 216 48.19 -8.51 -17.60
C VAL A 216 48.89 -7.25 -17.06
N CYS A 217 48.19 -6.12 -17.04
CA CYS A 217 48.74 -4.88 -16.49
C CYS A 217 48.85 -4.96 -14.96
N THR A 218 50.01 -4.54 -14.44
CA THR A 218 50.30 -4.54 -13.00
C THR A 218 50.17 -3.15 -12.37
N ARG A 219 50.23 -3.06 -11.04
CA ARG A 219 50.36 -1.77 -10.32
C ARG A 219 51.57 -0.96 -10.81
N LYS A 220 52.69 -1.62 -11.13
CA LYS A 220 53.90 -0.96 -11.64
C LYS A 220 53.66 -0.34 -13.01
N ASP A 221 52.99 -1.06 -13.91
CA ASP A 221 52.64 -0.55 -15.24
C ASP A 221 51.69 0.64 -15.14
N PHE A 222 50.69 0.54 -14.25
CA PHE A 222 49.77 1.63 -13.95
C PHE A 222 50.51 2.91 -13.53
N LEU A 223 51.39 2.80 -12.53
CA LEU A 223 52.14 3.94 -12.02
C LEU A 223 53.07 4.52 -13.10
N ASN A 224 53.71 3.70 -13.91
CA ASN A 224 54.60 4.16 -14.99
C ASN A 224 53.82 4.93 -16.07
N ILE A 225 52.69 4.40 -16.53
CA ILE A 225 51.92 5.00 -17.63
C ILE A 225 51.34 6.35 -17.22
N PHE A 226 50.58 6.38 -16.11
CA PHE A 226 49.85 7.58 -15.72
C PHE A 226 50.72 8.64 -15.03
N LYS A 227 51.87 8.29 -14.45
CA LYS A 227 52.79 9.31 -13.90
C LYS A 227 53.74 9.88 -14.95
N SER A 228 54.19 9.08 -15.93
CA SER A 228 55.36 9.45 -16.72
C SER A 228 55.07 10.04 -18.09
N TYR A 229 53.89 9.80 -18.69
CA TYR A 229 53.63 10.31 -20.04
C TYR A 229 52.18 10.33 -20.52
N ARG A 230 51.23 9.75 -19.79
CA ARG A 230 49.82 9.89 -20.18
C ARG A 230 49.25 11.16 -19.52
N PRO A 231 48.91 12.20 -20.30
CA PRO A 231 48.34 13.41 -19.73
C PRO A 231 46.94 13.15 -19.15
N PRO A 232 46.48 13.98 -18.19
CA PRO A 232 45.10 13.94 -17.74
C PRO A 232 44.14 14.34 -18.88
N VAL A 233 42.93 13.77 -18.89
CA VAL A 233 41.87 14.16 -19.84
C VAL A 233 41.20 15.45 -19.40
N TYR A 234 41.00 15.60 -18.08
CA TYR A 234 40.50 16.81 -17.43
C TYR A 234 41.22 17.02 -16.11
N GLN A 235 41.13 18.23 -15.56
CA GLN A 235 41.51 18.43 -14.16
C GLN A 235 40.58 17.64 -13.23
N PRO A 236 41.07 17.22 -12.05
CA PRO A 236 40.23 16.56 -11.06
C PRO A 236 38.94 17.35 -10.76
N SER A 237 37.83 16.63 -10.61
CA SER A 237 36.49 17.16 -10.36
C SER A 237 35.89 18.06 -11.46
N GLN A 238 36.54 18.23 -12.61
CA GLN A 238 36.06 19.12 -13.67
C GLN A 238 34.92 18.54 -14.51
N SER A 239 35.07 17.32 -15.02
CA SER A 239 34.09 16.67 -15.91
C SER A 239 34.22 15.14 -15.82
N PRO A 240 33.11 14.38 -15.91
CA PRO A 240 33.18 12.92 -15.77
C PRO A 240 33.83 12.26 -16.99
N VAL A 241 34.77 11.35 -16.73
CA VAL A 241 35.38 10.45 -17.71
C VAL A 241 35.30 9.04 -17.17
N TYR A 242 34.53 8.19 -17.84
CA TYR A 242 34.46 6.78 -17.48
C TYR A 242 35.87 6.17 -17.45
N SER A 243 36.29 5.68 -16.29
CA SER A 243 37.67 5.29 -16.05
C SER A 243 37.76 4.02 -15.21
N ASN A 244 38.19 2.94 -15.85
CA ASN A 244 38.59 1.70 -15.18
C ASN A 244 39.87 1.95 -14.37
N ALA A 245 40.77 2.80 -14.86
CA ALA A 245 41.97 3.24 -14.15
C ALA A 245 41.63 3.98 -12.85
N GLY A 246 40.66 4.89 -12.87
CA GLY A 246 40.15 5.58 -11.68
C GLY A 246 39.58 4.60 -10.64
N ILE A 247 38.77 3.62 -11.06
CA ILE A 247 38.28 2.60 -10.11
C ILE A 247 39.39 1.69 -9.60
N SER A 248 40.41 1.43 -10.40
CA SER A 248 41.59 0.66 -9.97
C SER A 248 42.31 1.38 -8.81
N LEU A 249 42.38 2.72 -8.82
CA LEU A 249 42.87 3.49 -7.66
C LEU A 249 42.02 3.23 -6.40
N VAL A 250 40.70 3.20 -6.53
CA VAL A 250 39.80 2.90 -5.40
C VAL A 250 40.11 1.49 -4.87
N GLY A 251 40.33 0.51 -5.75
CA GLY A 251 40.77 -0.83 -5.36
C GLY A 251 42.10 -0.83 -4.59
N LEU A 252 43.11 -0.14 -5.09
CA LEU A 252 44.42 -0.02 -4.43
C LEU A 252 44.33 0.67 -3.06
N VAL A 253 43.46 1.68 -2.92
CA VAL A 253 43.16 2.34 -1.65
C VAL A 253 42.51 1.36 -0.69
N VAL A 254 41.53 0.57 -1.14
CA VAL A 254 40.88 -0.47 -0.32
C VAL A 254 41.90 -1.48 0.19
N GLU A 255 42.84 -1.92 -0.65
CA GLU A 255 43.93 -2.82 -0.23
C GLU A 255 44.82 -2.18 0.84
N ALA A 256 45.28 -0.94 0.58
CA ALA A 256 46.15 -0.22 1.51
C ALA A 256 45.48 0.04 2.87
N ALA A 257 44.21 0.47 2.85
CA ALA A 257 43.45 0.79 4.05
C ALA A 257 43.05 -0.46 4.86
N SER A 258 42.68 -1.55 4.18
CA SER A 258 42.31 -2.81 4.84
C SER A 258 43.50 -3.69 5.22
N LYS A 259 44.69 -3.42 4.65
CA LYS A 259 45.89 -4.26 4.74
C LYS A 259 45.66 -5.69 4.24
N LYS A 260 44.81 -5.85 3.24
CA LYS A 260 44.44 -7.13 2.61
C LYS A 260 44.55 -7.01 1.10
N THR A 261 44.67 -8.14 0.42
CA THR A 261 44.48 -8.20 -1.03
C THR A 261 43.05 -7.79 -1.38
N PHE A 262 42.83 -7.31 -2.60
CA PHE A 262 41.52 -6.86 -3.07
C PHE A 262 40.44 -7.93 -2.85
N ASP A 263 40.72 -9.17 -3.24
CA ASP A 263 39.79 -10.30 -3.07
C ASP A 263 39.42 -10.54 -1.60
N ALA A 264 40.42 -10.56 -0.71
CA ALA A 264 40.19 -10.75 0.71
C ALA A 264 39.41 -9.59 1.33
N ALA A 265 39.68 -8.36 0.88
CA ALA A 265 38.95 -7.17 1.31
C ALA A 265 37.48 -7.20 0.86
N ILE A 266 37.19 -7.50 -0.42
CA ILE A 266 35.82 -7.62 -0.93
C ILE A 266 35.06 -8.73 -0.20
N LYS A 267 35.69 -9.89 0.00
CA LYS A 267 35.08 -11.01 0.72
C LYS A 267 34.68 -10.63 2.14
N ASP A 268 35.55 -9.95 2.87
CA ASP A 268 35.32 -9.62 4.29
C ASP A 268 34.45 -8.38 4.50
N LEU A 269 34.57 -7.36 3.65
CA LEU A 269 33.84 -6.09 3.79
C LEU A 269 32.45 -6.13 3.14
N VAL A 270 32.25 -6.97 2.12
CA VAL A 270 31.03 -6.98 1.31
C VAL A 270 30.36 -8.35 1.27
N LEU A 271 31.03 -9.39 0.79
CA LEU A 271 30.36 -10.66 0.47
C LEU A 271 29.88 -11.40 1.73
N LYS A 272 30.76 -11.62 2.72
CA LYS A 272 30.40 -12.29 3.98
C LYS A 272 29.35 -11.52 4.78
N PRO A 273 29.48 -10.19 5.02
CA PRO A 273 28.49 -9.45 5.80
C PRO A 273 27.10 -9.42 5.16
N LEU A 274 27.02 -9.50 3.82
CA LEU A 274 25.76 -9.52 3.08
C LEU A 274 25.25 -10.92 2.77
N GLY A 275 26.01 -11.97 3.11
CA GLY A 275 25.63 -13.37 2.88
C GLY A 275 25.56 -13.76 1.41
N LEU A 276 26.38 -13.13 0.54
CA LEU A 276 26.42 -13.40 -0.90
C LEU A 276 27.27 -14.65 -1.16
N LYS A 277 26.62 -15.79 -1.43
CA LYS A 277 27.26 -17.11 -1.47
C LYS A 277 27.73 -17.53 -2.86
N GLN A 278 27.07 -17.03 -3.89
CA GLN A 278 27.34 -17.31 -5.31
C GLN A 278 28.01 -16.10 -5.99
N THR A 279 28.82 -15.36 -5.24
CA THR A 279 29.55 -14.18 -5.71
C THR A 279 31.03 -14.31 -5.40
N TYR A 280 31.89 -13.97 -6.35
CA TYR A 280 33.35 -13.96 -6.17
C TYR A 280 33.96 -12.62 -6.60
N SER A 281 35.13 -12.29 -6.03
CA SER A 281 35.77 -10.97 -6.09
C SER A 281 36.66 -10.71 -7.31
N GLY A 282 37.02 -11.75 -8.06
CA GLY A 282 37.85 -11.64 -9.26
C GLY A 282 38.49 -12.98 -9.62
N ILE A 283 38.98 -13.69 -8.60
CA ILE A 283 39.47 -15.06 -8.70
C ILE A 283 38.29 -16.00 -8.98
N VAL A 284 38.32 -16.64 -10.15
CA VAL A 284 37.33 -17.64 -10.51
C VAL A 284 37.52 -18.89 -9.64
N PRO A 285 36.45 -19.44 -9.03
CA PRO A 285 36.55 -20.64 -8.21
C PRO A 285 37.10 -21.84 -8.99
N GLU A 286 38.01 -22.61 -8.39
CA GLU A 286 38.70 -23.76 -9.01
C GLU A 286 37.75 -24.75 -9.69
N ASN A 287 36.56 -24.98 -9.13
CA ASN A 287 35.64 -25.99 -9.67
C ASN A 287 34.64 -25.46 -10.70
N SER A 288 34.48 -24.14 -10.89
CA SER A 288 33.58 -23.45 -11.87
C SER A 288 32.18 -24.05 -12.17
N GLU A 289 31.72 -25.06 -11.42
CA GLU A 289 30.55 -25.91 -11.71
C GLU A 289 29.22 -25.14 -11.70
N ASN A 290 29.18 -24.03 -10.96
CA ASN A 290 28.01 -23.15 -10.87
C ASN A 290 28.04 -21.99 -11.88
N MET A 291 29.10 -21.84 -12.68
CA MET A 291 29.23 -20.77 -13.66
C MET A 291 28.69 -21.21 -15.03
N PHE A 292 27.98 -20.32 -15.73
CA PHE A 292 27.67 -20.55 -17.14
C PHE A 292 28.87 -20.15 -18.01
N ILE A 293 29.38 -21.09 -18.80
CA ILE A 293 30.53 -20.90 -19.69
C ILE A 293 30.05 -21.14 -21.13
N PRO A 294 30.00 -20.08 -21.98
CA PRO A 294 29.63 -20.25 -23.38
C PRO A 294 30.53 -21.24 -24.12
N THR A 295 29.96 -22.02 -25.02
CA THR A 295 30.72 -22.99 -25.84
C THR A 295 31.81 -22.27 -26.65
N GLY A 296 33.06 -22.72 -26.51
CA GLY A 296 34.20 -22.16 -27.25
C GLY A 296 34.78 -20.87 -26.65
N SER A 297 34.29 -20.41 -25.48
CA SER A 297 34.94 -19.33 -24.75
C SER A 297 36.31 -19.78 -24.24
N ALA A 298 37.36 -19.03 -24.59
CA ALA A 298 38.75 -19.31 -24.21
C ALA A 298 39.25 -18.42 -23.05
N ASP A 299 38.44 -17.45 -22.63
CA ASP A 299 38.81 -16.36 -21.72
C ASP A 299 37.76 -16.13 -20.62
N TRP A 300 36.91 -17.13 -20.36
CA TRP A 300 35.86 -17.06 -19.34
C TRP A 300 36.42 -16.89 -17.91
N ASP A 301 37.65 -17.38 -17.69
CA ASP A 301 38.41 -17.29 -16.44
C ASP A 301 39.50 -16.20 -16.47
N ALA A 302 39.50 -15.33 -17.47
CA ALA A 302 40.57 -14.36 -17.67
C ALA A 302 40.79 -13.46 -16.44
N ASP A 303 42.06 -13.42 -16.02
CA ASP A 303 42.57 -12.41 -15.09
C ASP A 303 42.83 -11.11 -15.86
N ILE A 304 42.29 -10.00 -15.34
CA ILE A 304 42.44 -8.65 -15.92
C ILE A 304 43.38 -7.76 -15.08
N GLY A 305 44.12 -8.37 -14.14
CA GLY A 305 45.19 -7.75 -13.38
C GLY A 305 44.73 -6.54 -12.57
N ILE A 306 45.42 -5.41 -12.74
CA ILE A 306 45.14 -4.16 -12.04
C ILE A 306 43.69 -3.66 -12.23
N PHE A 307 42.99 -4.10 -13.28
CA PHE A 307 41.59 -3.75 -13.54
C PHE A 307 40.58 -4.67 -12.84
N ALA A 308 41.02 -5.65 -12.03
CA ALA A 308 40.11 -6.50 -11.29
C ALA A 308 39.04 -5.72 -10.47
N PRO A 309 39.39 -4.63 -9.76
CA PRO A 309 38.42 -3.79 -9.05
C PRO A 309 37.40 -3.09 -9.95
N ALA A 310 37.64 -3.04 -11.26
CA ALA A 310 36.77 -2.41 -12.22
C ALA A 310 35.87 -3.42 -12.97
N GLY A 311 36.20 -4.71 -13.01
CA GLY A 311 35.57 -5.62 -13.96
C GLY A 311 35.53 -7.12 -13.67
N ALA A 312 36.26 -7.64 -12.67
CA ALA A 312 36.54 -9.08 -12.61
C ALA A 312 35.51 -9.93 -11.86
N MET A 313 34.53 -9.34 -11.17
CA MET A 313 33.63 -10.13 -10.33
C MET A 313 32.67 -11.01 -11.12
N GLY A 314 32.18 -12.06 -10.49
CA GLY A 314 31.06 -12.86 -10.97
C GLY A 314 30.00 -13.02 -9.90
N SER A 315 28.73 -13.11 -10.30
CA SER A 315 27.60 -13.33 -9.39
C SER A 315 26.42 -14.01 -10.08
N SER A 316 25.40 -14.36 -9.30
CA SER A 316 24.11 -14.92 -9.75
C SER A 316 22.96 -13.93 -9.56
N THR A 317 21.80 -14.19 -10.17
CA THR A 317 20.63 -13.31 -9.97
C THR A 317 20.15 -13.31 -8.52
N THR A 318 20.17 -14.45 -7.82
CA THR A 318 19.83 -14.51 -6.38
C THR A 318 20.69 -13.58 -5.53
N ASP A 319 22.01 -13.61 -5.74
CA ASP A 319 22.95 -12.78 -4.98
C ASP A 319 22.85 -11.30 -5.39
N MET A 320 22.71 -11.01 -6.68
CA MET A 320 22.53 -9.63 -7.18
C MET A 320 21.26 -8.98 -6.63
N LEU A 321 20.12 -9.69 -6.61
CA LEU A 321 18.88 -9.22 -6.00
C LEU A 321 19.06 -8.98 -4.49
N SER A 322 19.78 -9.87 -3.80
CA SER A 322 20.07 -9.74 -2.37
C SER A 322 20.99 -8.57 -2.06
N PHE A 323 21.99 -8.33 -2.92
CA PHE A 323 22.91 -7.20 -2.86
C PHE A 323 22.17 -5.87 -2.99
N MET A 324 21.41 -5.69 -4.07
CA MET A 324 20.62 -4.47 -4.29
C MET A 324 19.56 -4.24 -3.20
N THR A 325 18.87 -5.30 -2.77
CA THR A 325 17.93 -5.23 -1.64
C THR A 325 18.63 -4.76 -0.37
N SER A 326 19.86 -5.23 -0.12
CA SER A 326 20.64 -4.82 1.04
C SER A 326 21.06 -3.35 1.00
N ILE A 327 21.28 -2.78 -0.20
CA ILE A 327 21.51 -1.35 -0.37
C ILE A 327 20.26 -0.56 0.00
N LEU A 328 19.11 -0.83 -0.65
CA LEU A 328 17.88 -0.07 -0.41
C LEU A 328 17.30 -0.26 1.00
N LYS A 329 17.53 -1.42 1.65
CA LYS A 329 17.18 -1.66 3.06
C LYS A 329 18.20 -1.10 4.08
N ASN A 330 19.26 -0.43 3.63
CA ASN A 330 20.31 0.11 4.50
C ASN A 330 21.02 -0.96 5.35
N LYS A 331 21.18 -2.17 4.80
CA LYS A 331 22.01 -3.24 5.38
C LYS A 331 23.46 -3.14 4.88
N ALA A 332 23.64 -2.67 3.65
CA ALA A 332 24.95 -2.46 3.03
C ALA A 332 25.70 -1.25 3.61
N LEU A 333 24.99 -0.19 4.02
CA LEU A 333 25.54 0.98 4.70
C LEU A 333 24.48 1.51 5.66
N SER A 334 24.90 2.34 6.62
CA SER A 334 23.96 3.06 7.48
C SER A 334 23.00 3.93 6.63
N PRO A 335 21.76 4.19 7.11
CA PRO A 335 20.79 4.97 6.35
C PRO A 335 21.29 6.31 5.77
N PRO A 336 22.04 7.17 6.50
CA PRO A 336 22.56 8.40 5.92
C PRO A 336 23.64 8.14 4.84
N ASN A 337 24.49 7.13 5.01
CA ASN A 337 25.53 6.81 4.03
C ASN A 337 24.93 6.23 2.74
N THR A 338 23.93 5.36 2.83
CA THR A 338 23.17 4.89 1.66
C THR A 338 22.54 6.08 0.91
N ARG A 339 21.86 6.99 1.62
CA ARG A 339 21.22 8.15 0.98
C ARG A 339 22.20 9.09 0.30
N ARG A 340 23.42 9.24 0.84
CA ARG A 340 24.50 10.02 0.19
C ARG A 340 25.06 9.31 -1.04
N TRP A 341 25.22 7.99 -0.95
CA TRP A 341 25.75 7.19 -2.04
C TRP A 341 24.82 7.17 -3.25
N LEU A 342 23.51 7.16 -3.02
CA LEU A 342 22.48 7.30 -4.05
C LEU A 342 22.19 8.78 -4.36
N LYS A 343 23.24 9.59 -4.55
CA LYS A 343 23.14 10.95 -5.11
C LYS A 343 24.05 11.08 -6.32
N PRO A 344 23.67 11.92 -7.31
CA PRO A 344 24.60 12.28 -8.36
C PRO A 344 25.78 13.05 -7.76
N ASN A 345 26.98 12.73 -8.23
CA ASN A 345 28.19 13.48 -7.97
C ASN A 345 28.36 14.60 -9.01
N THR A 346 27.93 14.36 -10.25
CA THR A 346 27.93 15.35 -11.34
C THR A 346 26.81 15.09 -12.34
N PHE A 347 26.43 16.13 -13.07
CA PHE A 347 25.57 16.02 -14.25
C PHE A 347 26.40 15.70 -15.49
N THR A 348 25.72 15.26 -16.56
CA THR A 348 26.31 15.15 -17.90
C THR A 348 25.72 16.22 -18.83
N SER A 349 26.17 16.26 -20.09
CA SER A 349 25.53 17.09 -21.12
C SER A 349 24.14 16.59 -21.54
N THR A 350 23.71 15.43 -21.04
CA THR A 350 22.39 14.86 -21.29
C THR A 350 21.48 15.16 -20.10
N TRP A 351 20.36 15.85 -20.34
CA TRP A 351 19.42 16.28 -19.30
C TRP A 351 18.95 15.14 -18.39
N SER A 352 18.72 13.95 -18.97
CA SER A 352 18.26 12.77 -18.25
C SER A 352 19.38 11.97 -17.59
N ALA A 353 20.66 12.32 -17.74
CA ALA A 353 21.75 11.47 -17.26
C ALA A 353 22.69 12.20 -16.29
N SER A 354 23.01 11.52 -15.19
CA SER A 354 23.96 11.97 -14.18
C SER A 354 24.89 10.83 -13.78
N VAL A 355 26.05 11.17 -13.21
CA VAL A 355 27.06 10.21 -12.76
C VAL A 355 27.14 10.26 -11.24
N GLY A 356 27.02 9.09 -10.60
CA GLY A 356 27.28 8.88 -9.19
C GLY A 356 28.57 8.07 -8.96
N SER A 357 28.73 7.51 -7.77
CA SER A 357 29.93 6.73 -7.41
C SER A 357 29.65 5.22 -7.33
N PRO A 358 29.64 4.41 -8.40
CA PRO A 358 29.92 4.71 -9.81
C PRO A 358 28.62 4.65 -10.65
N TRP A 359 27.50 5.12 -10.09
CA TRP A 359 26.17 4.93 -10.68
C TRP A 359 26.01 5.63 -12.02
N GLU A 360 25.38 4.94 -12.98
CA GLU A 360 24.75 5.54 -14.15
C GLU A 360 23.31 5.89 -13.74
N ILE A 361 23.03 7.17 -13.49
CA ILE A 361 21.72 7.61 -12.99
C ILE A 361 20.93 8.19 -14.16
N TYR A 362 19.82 7.52 -14.49
CA TYR A 362 18.89 7.98 -15.52
C TYR A 362 17.62 8.55 -14.88
N ARG A 363 17.32 9.79 -15.20
CA ARG A 363 16.09 10.50 -14.84
C ARG A 363 15.06 10.30 -15.94
N VAL A 364 13.94 9.71 -15.57
CA VAL A 364 12.79 9.50 -16.46
C VAL A 364 11.57 10.22 -15.90
N ASP A 365 10.71 10.71 -16.79
CA ASP A 365 9.40 11.26 -16.48
C ASP A 365 8.32 10.49 -17.26
N ASN A 366 7.04 10.78 -17.02
CA ASN A 366 5.91 10.22 -17.77
C ASN A 366 5.76 8.68 -17.76
N LEU A 367 6.29 8.00 -16.74
CA LEU A 367 6.03 6.58 -16.48
C LEU A 367 4.86 6.33 -15.52
N THR A 368 4.39 7.37 -14.84
CA THR A 368 3.29 7.31 -13.86
C THR A 368 2.19 8.28 -14.27
N SER A 369 0.97 8.08 -13.76
CA SER A 369 -0.18 8.90 -14.18
C SER A 369 -0.06 10.39 -13.82
N ASP A 370 0.79 10.73 -12.85
CA ASP A 370 1.12 12.10 -12.48
C ASP A 370 2.33 12.68 -13.22
N GLY A 371 2.95 11.93 -14.13
CA GLY A 371 4.07 12.37 -14.94
C GLY A 371 5.35 12.72 -14.17
N ARG A 372 5.47 12.33 -12.89
CA ARG A 372 6.58 12.75 -12.03
C ARG A 372 7.93 12.20 -12.47
N ILE A 373 8.98 12.88 -12.02
CA ILE A 373 10.36 12.44 -12.17
C ILE A 373 10.64 11.20 -11.31
N ILE A 374 11.29 10.21 -11.89
CA ILE A 374 11.83 9.02 -11.20
C ILE A 374 13.30 8.86 -11.63
N ASP A 375 14.20 8.72 -10.65
CA ASP A 375 15.61 8.44 -10.91
C ASP A 375 15.88 6.93 -10.81
N LEU A 376 16.49 6.37 -11.86
CA LEU A 376 16.90 4.98 -11.98
C LEU A 376 18.40 4.88 -11.67
N TYR A 377 18.77 4.12 -10.64
CA TYR A 377 20.17 3.87 -10.29
C TYR A 377 20.62 2.60 -10.98
N THR A 378 21.40 2.75 -12.05
CA THR A 378 21.75 1.64 -12.93
C THR A 378 23.26 1.44 -13.03
N LYS A 379 23.64 0.24 -13.51
CA LYS A 379 25.00 -0.03 -13.98
C LYS A 379 24.98 -1.16 -15.00
N GLY A 380 25.56 -0.91 -16.17
CA GLY A 380 25.88 -1.96 -17.14
C GLY A 380 27.27 -2.58 -16.93
N GLY A 381 27.48 -3.80 -17.44
CA GLY A 381 28.78 -4.45 -17.42
C GLY A 381 28.98 -5.46 -18.54
N THR A 382 30.14 -5.38 -19.18
CA THR A 382 30.59 -6.31 -20.23
C THR A 382 31.97 -6.84 -19.91
N LEU A 383 32.18 -8.14 -20.13
CA LEU A 383 33.51 -8.76 -20.11
C LEU A 383 33.47 -10.05 -20.95
N SER A 384 34.31 -10.19 -21.98
CA SER A 384 34.55 -11.46 -22.69
C SER A 384 33.29 -12.26 -23.07
N GLY A 385 32.33 -11.63 -23.76
CA GLY A 385 31.08 -12.28 -24.16
C GLY A 385 30.01 -12.42 -23.07
N TYR A 386 30.28 -11.93 -21.85
CA TYR A 386 29.30 -11.78 -20.77
C TYR A 386 28.74 -10.36 -20.76
N GLN A 387 27.43 -10.25 -20.54
CA GLN A 387 26.67 -9.01 -20.49
C GLN A 387 25.83 -8.98 -19.21
N SER A 388 25.82 -7.84 -18.54
CA SER A 388 25.11 -7.67 -17.29
C SER A 388 24.49 -6.28 -17.17
N GLY A 389 23.34 -6.22 -16.51
CA GLY A 389 22.62 -4.99 -16.20
C GLY A 389 21.99 -5.10 -14.82
N MET A 390 21.97 -3.97 -14.11
CA MET A 390 21.25 -3.83 -12.85
C MET A 390 20.53 -2.50 -12.77
N ALA A 391 19.40 -2.49 -12.05
CA ALA A 391 18.69 -1.25 -11.71
C ALA A 391 18.09 -1.32 -10.29
N MET A 392 18.12 -0.18 -9.60
CA MET A 392 17.42 0.06 -8.34
C MET A 392 16.55 1.30 -8.45
N ILE A 393 15.31 1.20 -7.98
CA ILE A 393 14.32 2.28 -8.01
C ILE A 393 13.82 2.51 -6.59
N PRO A 394 14.46 3.43 -5.82
CA PRO A 394 14.11 3.68 -4.43
C PRO A 394 12.64 4.03 -4.20
N ASP A 395 12.04 4.77 -5.15
CA ASP A 395 10.66 5.25 -5.07
C ASP A 395 9.62 4.13 -5.03
N THR A 396 9.88 3.02 -5.74
CA THR A 396 8.98 1.84 -5.79
C THR A 396 9.51 0.67 -4.97
N GLY A 397 10.77 0.72 -4.53
CA GLY A 397 11.44 -0.41 -3.88
C GLY A 397 11.76 -1.56 -4.84
N LEU A 398 11.84 -1.31 -6.14
CA LEU A 398 12.13 -2.33 -7.16
C LEU A 398 13.63 -2.50 -7.36
N VAL A 399 14.08 -3.75 -7.50
CA VAL A 399 15.45 -4.11 -7.89
C VAL A 399 15.43 -5.12 -9.05
N VAL A 400 16.32 -4.95 -10.02
CA VAL A 400 16.37 -5.72 -11.28
C VAL A 400 17.80 -6.18 -11.56
N SER A 401 17.98 -7.45 -11.90
CA SER A 401 19.25 -8.05 -12.34
C SER A 401 19.04 -8.76 -13.67
N VAL A 402 19.88 -8.46 -14.66
CA VAL A 402 19.88 -9.10 -15.98
C VAL A 402 21.30 -9.58 -16.27
N LEU A 403 21.47 -10.89 -16.45
CA LEU A 403 22.77 -11.54 -16.71
C LEU A 403 22.66 -12.40 -17.96
N GLY A 404 23.63 -12.33 -18.85
CA GLY A 404 23.69 -13.15 -20.04
C GLY A 404 25.11 -13.40 -20.51
N ALA A 405 25.31 -14.48 -21.25
CA ALA A 405 26.59 -14.73 -21.93
C ALA A 405 26.39 -15.55 -23.19
N GLY A 406 27.28 -15.37 -24.16
CA GLY A 406 27.28 -16.08 -25.43
C GLY A 406 27.16 -15.14 -26.64
N PRO A 407 27.32 -15.69 -27.85
CA PRO A 407 27.48 -14.90 -29.08
C PRO A 407 26.20 -14.18 -29.53
N GLU A 408 25.02 -14.65 -29.11
CA GLU A 408 23.72 -14.03 -29.46
C GLU A 408 23.32 -12.90 -28.50
N VAL A 409 24.02 -12.72 -27.38
CA VAL A 409 23.77 -11.59 -26.46
C VAL A 409 24.64 -10.40 -26.85
N SER A 410 24.03 -9.35 -27.41
CA SER A 410 24.77 -8.14 -27.80
C SER A 410 25.27 -7.34 -26.59
N SER A 411 26.29 -6.51 -26.79
CA SER A 411 26.90 -5.69 -25.72
C SER A 411 25.94 -4.71 -25.04
N VAL A 412 24.82 -4.37 -25.69
CA VAL A 412 23.81 -3.45 -25.16
C VAL A 412 22.55 -4.17 -24.64
N TRP A 413 22.40 -5.47 -24.92
CA TRP A 413 21.17 -6.21 -24.63
C TRP A 413 20.79 -6.15 -23.15
N ALA A 414 21.74 -6.44 -22.25
CA ALA A 414 21.44 -6.50 -20.82
C ALA A 414 20.98 -5.14 -20.26
N GLN A 415 21.56 -4.05 -20.76
CA GLN A 415 21.19 -2.69 -20.38
C GLN A 415 19.80 -2.32 -20.90
N LEU A 416 19.50 -2.59 -22.17
CA LEU A 416 18.18 -2.34 -22.76
C LEU A 416 17.09 -3.20 -22.12
N ALA A 417 17.36 -4.48 -21.86
CA ALA A 417 16.42 -5.36 -21.15
C ALA A 417 16.15 -4.84 -19.74
N THR A 418 17.18 -4.37 -19.02
CA THR A 418 17.02 -3.76 -17.69
C THR A 418 16.09 -2.55 -17.74
N LEU A 419 16.29 -1.63 -18.69
CA LEU A 419 15.46 -0.42 -18.83
C LEU A 419 14.01 -0.77 -19.22
N ASN A 420 13.81 -1.65 -20.19
CA ASN A 420 12.47 -2.07 -20.63
C ASN A 420 11.67 -2.76 -19.50
N ILE A 421 12.32 -3.57 -18.66
CA ILE A 421 11.69 -4.18 -17.49
C ILE A 421 11.23 -3.11 -16.50
N VAL A 422 12.08 -2.10 -16.25
CA VAL A 422 11.77 -1.00 -15.34
C VAL A 422 10.63 -0.14 -15.87
N GLU A 423 10.65 0.23 -17.15
CA GLU A 423 9.59 1.01 -17.80
C GLU A 423 8.24 0.29 -17.77
N ALA A 424 8.22 -1.04 -17.93
CA ALA A 424 7.00 -1.83 -17.85
C ALA A 424 6.45 -1.97 -16.42
N LEU A 425 7.32 -2.02 -15.40
CA LEU A 425 6.91 -2.29 -14.01
C LEU A 425 6.60 -1.04 -13.20
N ILE A 426 7.26 0.11 -13.46
CA ILE A 426 7.00 1.34 -12.70
C ILE A 426 5.51 1.73 -12.69
N PRO A 427 4.78 1.75 -13.84
CA PRO A 427 3.35 2.09 -13.84
C PRO A 427 2.54 1.12 -12.97
N ALA A 428 2.80 -0.18 -13.07
CA ALA A 428 2.09 -1.21 -12.29
C ALA A 428 2.38 -1.10 -10.78
N MET A 429 3.62 -0.77 -10.41
CA MET A 429 4.02 -0.52 -9.03
C MET A 429 3.38 0.76 -8.48
N ASP A 430 3.22 1.80 -9.30
CA ASP A 430 2.50 3.04 -8.93
C ASP A 430 1.01 2.78 -8.68
N MET A 431 0.35 1.99 -9.53
CA MET A 431 -1.04 1.57 -9.31
C MET A 431 -1.19 0.82 -7.97
N ALA A 432 -0.31 -0.14 -7.70
CA ALA A 432 -0.32 -0.86 -6.43
C ALA A 432 -0.09 0.06 -5.22
N ALA A 433 0.83 1.03 -5.34
CA ALA A 433 1.09 2.02 -4.29
C ALA A 433 -0.13 2.92 -4.04
N ARG A 434 -0.82 3.35 -5.10
CA ARG A 434 -2.03 4.19 -5.02
C ARG A 434 -3.18 3.46 -4.35
N ASP A 435 -3.42 2.20 -4.72
CA ASP A 435 -4.49 1.40 -4.12
C ASP A 435 -4.22 1.11 -2.63
N GLU A 436 -2.98 0.76 -2.27
CA GLU A 436 -2.58 0.60 -0.87
C GLU A 436 -2.70 1.93 -0.11
N ALA A 437 -2.27 3.05 -0.70
CA ALA A 437 -2.36 4.37 -0.07
C ALA A 437 -3.81 4.82 0.12
N LYS A 438 -4.69 4.54 -0.85
CA LYS A 438 -6.12 4.84 -0.79
C LYS A 438 -6.76 4.12 0.39
N PHE A 439 -6.44 2.85 0.58
CA PHE A 439 -6.90 2.07 1.72
C PHE A 439 -6.30 2.55 3.04
N ARG A 440 -4.99 2.81 3.07
CA ARG A 440 -4.24 3.10 4.29
C ARG A 440 -4.46 4.51 4.82
N PHE A 441 -4.60 5.50 3.95
CA PHE A 441 -4.66 6.91 4.31
C PHE A 441 -5.99 7.60 3.99
N GLY A 442 -6.81 7.05 3.09
CA GLY A 442 -8.02 7.71 2.58
C GLY A 442 -9.20 7.80 3.56
N GLY A 443 -9.90 8.93 3.52
CA GLY A 443 -11.20 9.23 4.15
C GLY A 443 -11.20 10.46 5.07
N GLN A 444 -12.27 10.68 5.85
CA GLN A 444 -12.43 11.92 6.65
C GLN A 444 -11.92 11.81 8.07
N TYR A 445 -11.02 12.70 8.41
CA TYR A 445 -10.35 12.82 9.68
C TYR A 445 -11.09 13.83 10.57
N VAL A 446 -11.54 13.41 11.75
CA VAL A 446 -12.29 14.23 12.73
C VAL A 446 -11.50 14.50 14.02
N ASP A 447 -11.42 15.75 14.49
CA ASP A 447 -11.01 16.09 15.85
C ASP A 447 -12.13 15.77 16.85
N LYS A 448 -11.82 14.90 17.83
CA LYS A 448 -12.72 14.51 18.91
C LYS A 448 -13.38 15.66 19.66
N LYS A 449 -12.69 16.79 19.84
CA LYS A 449 -13.22 17.92 20.63
C LYS A 449 -13.94 18.97 19.79
N LYS A 450 -13.66 19.04 18.49
CA LYS A 450 -14.01 20.20 17.65
C LYS A 450 -14.71 19.84 16.33
N GLY A 451 -14.88 18.57 16.01
CA GLY A 451 -15.61 18.13 14.81
C GLY A 451 -14.68 17.82 13.62
N PRO A 452 -15.19 17.87 12.38
CA PRO A 452 -14.40 17.54 11.18
C PRO A 452 -13.09 18.32 11.13
N ALA A 453 -11.98 17.64 10.81
CA ALA A 453 -10.65 18.23 10.79
C ALA A 453 -10.07 18.27 9.38
N LEU A 454 -10.06 17.18 8.62
CA LEU A 454 -9.60 17.17 7.22
C LEU A 454 -10.14 15.95 6.46
N THR A 455 -9.98 15.89 5.15
CA THR A 455 -10.25 14.71 4.32
C THR A 455 -9.02 14.37 3.52
N LEU A 456 -8.64 13.09 3.48
CA LEU A 456 -7.59 12.60 2.59
C LEU A 456 -8.16 11.69 1.51
N SER A 457 -7.61 11.77 0.30
CA SER A 457 -7.93 10.85 -0.79
C SER A 457 -6.71 10.62 -1.68
N VAL A 458 -6.83 9.70 -2.62
CA VAL A 458 -5.86 9.45 -3.69
C VAL A 458 -6.60 9.61 -5.01
N ASP A 459 -6.00 10.35 -5.94
CA ASP A 459 -6.43 10.49 -7.33
C ASP A 459 -5.25 10.16 -8.26
N GLU A 460 -5.31 10.55 -9.54
CA GLU A 460 -4.22 10.32 -10.50
C GLU A 460 -3.02 11.27 -10.31
N GLY A 461 -3.18 12.37 -9.57
CA GLY A 461 -2.11 13.32 -9.28
C GLY A 461 -1.11 12.80 -8.24
N PRO A 462 -0.04 13.56 -7.97
CA PRO A 462 1.01 13.12 -7.06
C PRO A 462 0.56 13.25 -5.59
N GLY A 463 1.00 12.31 -4.75
CA GLY A 463 0.78 12.34 -3.29
C GLY A 463 -0.68 12.15 -2.85
N LEU A 464 -0.93 12.34 -1.55
CA LEU A 464 -2.30 12.33 -1.02
C LEU A 464 -2.96 13.68 -1.25
N VAL A 465 -4.22 13.67 -1.68
CA VAL A 465 -5.06 14.88 -1.73
C VAL A 465 -5.56 15.18 -0.32
N LEU A 466 -5.33 16.40 0.17
CA LEU A 466 -5.91 16.93 1.40
C LEU A 466 -6.95 18.00 1.05
N SER A 467 -8.20 17.78 1.48
CA SER A 467 -9.34 18.69 1.28
C SER A 467 -10.14 18.87 2.58
N ASN A 468 -11.08 19.82 2.59
CA ASN A 468 -11.98 20.09 3.73
C ASN A 468 -11.25 20.26 5.07
N TRP A 469 -10.15 21.01 5.06
CA TRP A 469 -9.28 21.15 6.22
C TRP A 469 -9.75 22.26 7.16
N SER A 470 -10.29 21.87 8.31
CA SER A 470 -10.64 22.77 9.39
C SER A 470 -9.77 22.58 10.64
N ALA A 471 -9.35 23.68 11.25
CA ALA A 471 -8.74 23.70 12.56
C ALA A 471 -9.62 24.48 13.54
N ARG A 472 -10.16 23.79 14.57
CA ARG A 472 -11.04 24.40 15.60
C ARG A 472 -12.26 25.13 15.02
N GLY A 473 -12.83 24.64 13.91
CA GLY A 473 -13.98 25.25 13.24
C GLY A 473 -13.64 26.38 12.28
N PHE A 474 -12.35 26.70 12.12
CA PHE A 474 -11.86 27.63 11.09
C PHE A 474 -11.44 26.85 9.85
N ASP A 475 -11.94 27.20 8.68
CA ASP A 475 -11.58 26.54 7.41
C ASP A 475 -10.24 27.08 6.89
N ILE A 476 -9.24 26.22 6.78
CA ILE A 476 -7.86 26.60 6.50
C ILE A 476 -7.67 26.90 5.02
N LEU A 477 -8.16 26.06 4.12
CA LEU A 477 -7.85 26.16 2.69
C LEU A 477 -8.34 27.48 2.07
N PRO A 478 -9.62 27.88 2.21
CA PRO A 478 -10.10 29.17 1.69
C PRO A 478 -9.43 30.38 2.35
N ASN A 479 -8.84 30.20 3.53
CA ASN A 479 -8.20 31.26 4.30
C ASN A 479 -6.66 31.23 4.24
N LEU A 480 -6.05 30.45 3.32
CA LEU A 480 -4.59 30.30 3.25
C LEU A 480 -3.85 31.65 3.10
N ASN A 481 -4.42 32.60 2.36
CA ASN A 481 -3.86 33.96 2.19
C ASN A 481 -3.59 34.67 3.52
N ARG A 482 -4.38 34.37 4.56
CA ARG A 482 -4.28 35.01 5.89
C ARG A 482 -3.06 34.59 6.68
N PHE A 483 -2.46 33.46 6.33
CA PHE A 483 -1.26 32.94 6.98
C PHE A 483 0.02 33.50 6.36
N GLN A 484 -0.08 34.29 5.28
CA GLN A 484 1.07 35.01 4.71
C GLN A 484 1.44 36.24 5.57
N PRO A 485 2.73 36.55 5.74
CA PRO A 485 3.18 37.74 6.47
C PRO A 485 2.50 39.02 5.95
N GLY A 486 1.89 39.79 6.84
CA GLY A 486 1.23 41.05 6.51
C GLY A 486 -0.20 40.94 5.95
N ARG A 487 -0.75 39.72 5.74
CA ARG A 487 -2.07 39.51 5.13
C ARG A 487 -3.14 38.94 6.10
N TYR A 488 -2.94 39.06 7.41
CA TYR A 488 -3.85 38.48 8.42
C TYR A 488 -5.31 39.00 8.37
N ASN A 489 -5.50 40.21 7.84
CA ASN A 489 -6.81 40.84 7.61
C ASN A 489 -7.40 40.55 6.22
N ASP A 490 -6.70 39.80 5.37
CA ASP A 490 -7.17 39.47 4.03
C ASP A 490 -8.40 38.55 4.12
N THR A 491 -9.54 38.98 3.60
CA THR A 491 -10.79 38.19 3.60
C THR A 491 -11.07 37.57 2.24
N THR A 492 -10.17 37.70 1.28
CA THR A 492 -10.31 37.06 -0.03
C THR A 492 -10.15 35.55 0.10
N ASP A 493 -11.06 34.79 -0.52
CA ASP A 493 -10.93 33.34 -0.66
C ASP A 493 -9.66 33.05 -1.47
N SER A 494 -8.79 32.19 -0.95
CA SER A 494 -7.57 31.76 -1.63
C SER A 494 -7.86 31.05 -2.97
N GLY A 495 -9.08 30.54 -3.16
CA GLY A 495 -9.45 29.70 -4.29
C GLY A 495 -8.97 28.25 -4.18
N ILE A 496 -8.08 27.95 -3.22
CA ILE A 496 -7.46 26.62 -3.06
C ILE A 496 -8.49 25.64 -2.48
N LYS A 497 -8.83 24.60 -3.25
CA LYS A 497 -9.79 23.56 -2.83
C LYS A 497 -9.13 22.30 -2.26
N SER A 498 -7.87 22.05 -2.61
CA SER A 498 -7.08 20.96 -2.06
C SER A 498 -5.58 21.24 -2.14
N ILE A 499 -4.79 20.53 -1.32
CA ILE A 499 -3.32 20.54 -1.33
C ILE A 499 -2.80 19.10 -1.34
N ARG A 500 -1.52 18.91 -1.67
CA ARG A 500 -0.90 17.57 -1.72
C ARG A 500 -0.06 17.30 -0.48
N LEU A 501 -0.14 16.09 0.07
CA LEU A 501 0.77 15.59 1.10
C LEU A 501 1.75 14.57 0.51
N TYR A 502 3.01 14.68 0.91
CA TYR A 502 4.09 13.78 0.49
C TYR A 502 4.84 13.18 1.69
N PRO A 503 5.29 11.92 1.60
CA PRO A 503 6.07 11.30 2.66
C PRO A 503 7.47 11.93 2.71
N THR A 504 8.01 12.11 3.92
CA THR A 504 9.37 12.64 4.11
C THR A 504 10.44 11.54 4.15
N GLY A 505 10.04 10.28 4.23
CA GLY A 505 10.92 9.14 4.55
C GLY A 505 11.34 9.07 6.03
N ILE A 506 10.91 10.02 6.88
CA ILE A 506 11.13 9.97 8.33
C ILE A 506 10.00 9.14 8.94
N GLU A 507 10.29 7.88 9.25
CA GLU A 507 9.32 6.97 9.86
C GLU A 507 9.94 6.05 10.92
N ASN A 508 9.08 5.53 11.79
CA ASN A 508 9.36 4.41 12.67
C ASN A 508 8.16 3.44 12.64
N LYS A 509 8.24 2.34 13.40
CA LYS A 509 7.19 1.29 13.41
C LYS A 509 5.77 1.80 13.74
N SER A 510 5.64 2.98 14.36
CA SER A 510 4.37 3.52 14.85
C SER A 510 3.94 4.83 14.20
N ARG A 511 4.84 5.55 13.51
CA ARG A 511 4.54 6.84 12.90
C ARG A 511 5.43 7.19 11.71
N ALA A 512 4.92 8.02 10.81
CA ALA A 512 5.67 8.61 9.70
C ALA A 512 5.34 10.09 9.53
N ALA A 513 6.35 10.90 9.22
CA ALA A 513 6.19 12.32 8.94
C ALA A 513 5.98 12.59 7.45
N TRP A 514 5.10 13.53 7.17
CA TRP A 514 4.65 13.95 5.85
C TRP A 514 4.69 15.48 5.77
N ARG A 515 4.74 15.99 4.54
CA ARG A 515 4.72 17.43 4.26
C ARG A 515 3.61 17.79 3.30
N ALA A 516 2.85 18.83 3.64
CA ALA A 516 1.97 19.48 2.69
C ALA A 516 2.77 20.40 1.75
N VAL A 517 2.37 20.44 0.49
CA VAL A 517 2.87 21.45 -0.46
C VAL A 517 1.71 22.36 -0.84
N PHE A 518 1.91 23.65 -0.58
CA PHE A 518 0.96 24.69 -0.93
C PHE A 518 1.20 25.12 -2.38
N PRO A 519 0.23 24.95 -3.28
CA PRO A 519 0.37 25.42 -4.65
C PRO A 519 0.50 26.94 -4.66
N THR A 520 1.48 27.44 -5.40
CA THR A 520 1.71 28.89 -5.55
C THR A 520 1.17 29.44 -6.86
N LEU A 521 0.94 28.57 -7.85
CA LEU A 521 0.51 28.89 -9.20
C LEU A 521 -0.49 27.83 -9.69
N SER A 522 -1.39 28.23 -10.58
CA SER A 522 -2.11 27.31 -11.46
C SER A 522 -1.19 26.80 -12.60
N ASP A 523 -1.59 25.71 -13.26
CA ASP A 523 -0.86 25.17 -14.41
C ASP A 523 -0.70 26.23 -15.52
N THR A 524 -1.76 26.98 -15.83
CA THR A 524 -1.72 28.02 -16.87
C THR A 524 -0.74 29.15 -16.54
N GLU A 525 -0.69 29.59 -15.27
CA GLU A 525 0.27 30.61 -14.85
C GLU A 525 1.71 30.07 -14.87
N ALA A 526 1.89 28.83 -14.43
CA ALA A 526 3.18 28.17 -14.44
C ALA A 526 3.71 28.02 -15.87
N GLU A 527 2.89 27.53 -16.80
CA GLU A 527 3.24 27.41 -18.23
C GLU A 527 3.60 28.76 -18.85
N MET A 528 2.85 29.81 -18.53
CA MET A 528 3.15 31.16 -19.02
C MET A 528 4.54 31.63 -18.52
N ILE A 529 4.83 31.47 -17.23
CA ILE A 529 6.10 31.91 -16.63
C ILE A 529 7.27 31.04 -17.11
N ASP A 530 7.10 29.73 -17.16
CA ASP A 530 8.10 28.80 -17.67
C ASP A 530 8.43 29.12 -19.14
N GLY A 531 7.43 29.53 -19.93
CA GLY A 531 7.60 29.98 -21.32
C GLY A 531 8.42 31.26 -21.49
N LEU A 532 8.61 32.06 -20.43
CA LEU A 532 9.45 33.28 -20.47
C LEU A 532 10.95 32.99 -20.38
N THR A 533 11.34 31.75 -20.09
CA THR A 533 12.74 31.35 -19.94
C THR A 533 13.05 30.06 -20.70
N LYS A 534 14.34 29.76 -20.87
CA LYS A 534 14.81 28.45 -21.38
C LYS A 534 15.07 27.45 -20.25
N VAL A 535 14.96 27.88 -18.99
CA VAL A 535 15.07 27.00 -17.82
C VAL A 535 13.79 26.19 -17.71
N LYS A 536 13.87 24.87 -17.91
CA LYS A 536 12.73 23.95 -17.79
C LYS A 536 12.18 23.96 -16.36
N ASP A 537 10.86 24.04 -16.22
CA ASP A 537 10.12 24.00 -14.95
C ASP A 537 10.64 24.99 -13.89
N VAL A 538 11.02 26.22 -14.29
CA VAL A 538 11.58 27.24 -13.37
C VAL A 538 10.63 27.59 -12.23
N THR A 539 9.33 27.41 -12.43
CA THR A 539 8.29 27.63 -11.44
C THR A 539 8.20 26.53 -10.37
N CYS A 540 8.80 25.35 -10.58
CA CYS A 540 8.81 24.27 -9.59
C CYS A 540 9.84 24.49 -8.47
N ILE A 541 9.49 25.35 -7.52
CA ILE A 541 10.35 25.78 -6.40
C ILE A 541 10.03 25.13 -5.04
N THR A 542 9.33 23.99 -5.03
CA THR A 542 8.83 23.35 -3.79
C THR A 542 9.88 23.19 -2.69
N TRP A 543 11.12 22.83 -3.06
CA TRP A 543 12.21 22.64 -2.11
C TRP A 543 12.57 23.92 -1.32
N HIS A 544 12.32 25.10 -1.87
CA HIS A 544 12.50 26.38 -1.17
C HIS A 544 11.35 26.71 -0.21
N MET A 545 10.17 26.13 -0.46
CA MET A 545 8.89 26.50 0.17
C MET A 545 8.50 25.60 1.35
N LEU A 546 9.06 24.39 1.45
CA LEU A 546 8.85 23.51 2.60
C LEU A 546 9.34 24.18 3.90
N ASP A 547 8.59 23.98 4.99
CA ASP A 547 8.89 24.50 6.34
C ASP A 547 8.98 26.04 6.43
N ARG A 548 8.21 26.77 5.61
CA ARG A 548 8.19 28.25 5.63
C ARG A 548 7.04 28.86 6.43
N PHE A 549 5.88 28.19 6.45
CA PHE A 549 4.73 28.64 7.24
C PHE A 549 4.84 28.09 8.65
N ILE A 550 5.54 28.82 9.53
CA ILE A 550 5.83 28.38 10.90
C ILE A 550 4.94 29.14 11.89
N TYR A 551 4.35 28.40 12.83
CA TYR A 551 3.66 28.94 13.98
C TYR A 551 4.21 28.31 15.26
N ASN A 552 4.68 29.13 16.22
CA ASN A 552 5.27 28.67 17.49
C ASN A 552 6.41 27.65 17.29
N GLY A 553 7.28 27.88 16.30
CA GLY A 553 8.41 27.00 15.98
C GLY A 553 8.04 25.66 15.32
N LEU A 554 6.76 25.43 15.00
CA LEU A 554 6.28 24.25 14.29
C LEU A 554 5.70 24.63 12.94
N SER A 555 5.98 23.81 11.94
CA SER A 555 5.59 24.09 10.57
C SER A 555 4.14 23.67 10.30
N MET A 556 3.38 24.52 9.62
CA MET A 556 1.99 24.26 9.25
C MET A 556 1.86 23.19 8.17
N ASP A 557 2.93 22.91 7.43
CA ASP A 557 2.98 21.81 6.47
C ASP A 557 3.36 20.46 7.11
N HIS A 558 3.63 20.36 8.42
CA HIS A 558 3.97 19.10 9.07
C HIS A 558 2.75 18.25 9.43
N PHE A 559 2.71 17.02 8.91
CA PHE A 559 1.73 16.00 9.29
C PHE A 559 2.44 14.74 9.79
N GLU A 560 2.00 14.18 10.91
CA GLU A 560 2.43 12.86 11.39
C GLU A 560 1.28 11.85 11.19
N PHE A 561 1.52 10.77 10.47
CA PHE A 561 0.62 9.62 10.47
C PHE A 561 1.07 8.62 11.51
N LYS A 562 0.14 8.15 12.35
CA LYS A 562 0.34 7.09 13.33
C LYS A 562 -0.33 5.82 12.84
N TYR A 563 0.42 4.75 12.75
CA TYR A 563 -0.10 3.48 12.25
C TYR A 563 -0.82 2.74 13.38
N GLY A 564 -2.09 2.42 13.14
CA GLY A 564 -2.84 1.52 14.02
C GLY A 564 -2.48 0.06 13.73
N LYS A 565 -2.87 -0.84 14.65
CA LYS A 565 -2.75 -2.29 14.43
C LYS A 565 -3.62 -2.79 13.27
N ASP A 566 -4.65 -2.02 12.92
CA ASP A 566 -5.62 -2.22 11.84
C ASP A 566 -5.08 -1.88 10.43
N GLY A 567 -3.78 -1.63 10.28
CA GLY A 567 -3.15 -1.23 9.02
C GLY A 567 -3.47 0.20 8.56
N LYS A 568 -4.54 0.83 9.09
CA LYS A 568 -4.94 2.20 8.76
C LYS A 568 -4.10 3.25 9.49
N ALA A 569 -3.81 4.34 8.78
CA ALA A 569 -3.09 5.47 9.33
C ALA A 569 -4.04 6.42 10.07
N ARG A 570 -3.57 7.00 11.16
CA ARG A 570 -4.26 8.03 11.94
C ARG A 570 -3.45 9.30 11.81
N VAL A 571 -3.99 10.33 11.18
CA VAL A 571 -3.23 11.58 11.00
C VAL A 571 -3.28 12.42 12.27
N GLN A 572 -2.16 13.02 12.58
CA GLN A 572 -1.98 14.10 13.52
C GLN A 572 -1.36 15.25 12.72
N TRP A 573 -1.96 16.43 12.79
CA TRP A 573 -1.38 17.63 12.22
C TRP A 573 -0.74 18.45 13.35
N ASP A 574 0.53 18.84 13.19
CA ASP A 574 1.35 19.39 14.27
C ASP A 574 1.66 20.89 14.13
N GLY A 575 1.08 21.59 13.14
CA GLY A 575 1.21 23.05 12.98
C GLY A 575 0.60 23.90 14.10
N ALA A 576 0.30 23.29 15.25
CA ALA A 576 -0.38 23.83 16.41
C ALA A 576 -0.27 22.91 17.64
N ALA A 577 0.91 22.78 18.26
CA ALA A 577 0.97 22.64 19.73
C ALA A 577 0.50 23.96 20.37
N TYR A 578 -0.76 24.36 20.16
CA TYR A 578 -1.39 25.43 20.94
C TYR A 578 -1.84 24.80 22.26
N GLN A 579 -0.87 24.64 23.17
CA GLN A 579 -0.99 24.17 24.56
C GLN A 579 -2.19 23.22 24.84
N TYR A 580 -1.92 21.90 24.78
CA TYR A 580 -2.79 20.82 25.24
C TYR A 580 -4.04 20.45 24.40
N ALA A 581 -3.87 19.95 23.18
CA ALA A 581 -4.83 19.02 22.59
C ALA A 581 -4.18 18.05 21.58
N ARG A 582 -4.03 16.79 21.99
CA ARG A 582 -3.70 15.69 21.08
C ARG A 582 -4.86 15.51 20.08
N PHE A 583 -4.65 15.84 18.80
CA PHE A 583 -5.59 15.47 17.73
C PHE A 583 -5.49 13.96 17.51
N ARG A 584 -6.40 13.19 18.14
CA ARG A 584 -6.63 11.76 17.80
C ARG A 584 -7.77 11.71 16.83
N VAL A 585 -7.45 11.48 15.57
CA VAL A 585 -8.37 11.65 14.47
C VAL A 585 -8.63 10.31 13.80
N ARG A 586 -9.91 9.95 13.63
CA ARG A 586 -10.38 8.71 12.98
C ARG A 586 -11.10 9.06 11.67
N LEU A 587 -10.99 8.17 10.68
CA LEU A 587 -11.62 8.18 9.37
C LEU A 587 -13.16 8.01 9.46
N ARG A 588 -13.96 8.80 8.71
CA ARG A 588 -15.43 8.67 8.55
C ARG A 588 -15.84 8.86 7.08
N HIS A 589 -16.58 7.92 6.48
CA HIS A 589 -17.21 8.13 5.17
C HIS A 589 -18.55 8.87 5.36
N THR A 590 -18.83 9.97 4.65
CA THR A 590 -20.15 10.65 4.73
C THR A 590 -21.18 9.90 3.91
N LYS A 591 -21.80 8.91 4.55
CA LYS A 591 -23.07 8.30 4.10
C LYS A 591 -24.17 9.36 4.20
N ASN A 592 -25.05 9.46 3.21
CA ASN A 592 -26.24 10.34 3.28
C ASN A 592 -27.30 9.67 4.18
N CYS A 593 -27.03 9.67 5.48
CA CYS A 593 -27.84 9.00 6.48
C CYS A 593 -28.26 9.97 7.57
N VAL A 594 -29.48 9.79 8.07
CA VAL A 594 -30.03 10.53 9.19
C VAL A 594 -30.34 9.56 10.33
N GLN A 595 -29.92 9.92 11.53
CA GLN A 595 -30.27 9.16 12.74
C GLN A 595 -31.63 9.63 13.23
N LEU A 596 -32.50 8.70 13.57
CA LEU A 596 -33.88 8.94 13.92
C LEU A 596 -34.18 8.35 15.29
N GLN A 597 -35.01 9.05 16.03
CA GLN A 597 -35.71 8.49 17.17
C GLN A 597 -37.20 8.50 16.83
N ILE A 598 -37.74 7.32 16.55
CA ILE A 598 -39.08 7.11 16.02
C ILE A 598 -40.01 6.71 17.17
N PRO A 599 -41.02 7.50 17.53
CA PRO A 599 -42.07 7.05 18.46
C PRO A 599 -42.99 6.06 17.73
N VAL A 600 -43.00 4.81 18.18
CA VAL A 600 -43.80 3.73 17.60
C VAL A 600 -44.84 3.27 18.61
N ALA A 601 -46.11 3.55 18.34
CA ALA A 601 -47.22 3.03 19.12
C ALA A 601 -47.52 1.59 18.67
N ALA A 602 -47.20 0.61 19.50
CA ALA A 602 -47.34 -0.80 19.16
C ALA A 602 -48.05 -1.56 20.28
N SER A 603 -48.83 -2.57 19.88
CA SER A 603 -49.48 -3.52 20.78
C SER A 603 -49.30 -4.95 20.30
N ALA A 604 -49.21 -5.87 21.25
CA ALA A 604 -49.07 -7.30 20.98
C ALA A 604 -49.66 -8.13 22.12
N ASN A 605 -50.04 -9.36 21.82
CA ASN A 605 -50.38 -10.37 22.82
C ASN A 605 -49.12 -11.18 23.11
N ASN A 606 -48.34 -10.73 24.08
CA ASN A 606 -47.17 -11.45 24.57
C ASN A 606 -47.58 -12.62 25.47
N THR A 607 -46.61 -13.44 25.88
CA THR A 607 -46.87 -14.55 26.80
C THR A 607 -46.23 -14.28 28.14
N ARG A 608 -46.95 -14.52 29.25
CA ARG A 608 -46.34 -14.57 30.57
C ARG A 608 -45.73 -15.96 30.78
N TYR A 609 -44.40 -16.01 30.77
CA TYR A 609 -43.66 -17.24 31.05
C TYR A 609 -43.42 -17.39 32.56
N ASN A 610 -43.55 -18.61 33.06
CA ASN A 610 -43.06 -18.96 34.40
C ASN A 610 -41.55 -19.22 34.33
N SER A 611 -40.74 -18.17 34.38
CA SER A 611 -39.27 -18.24 34.32
C SER A 611 -38.60 -17.73 35.59
N VAL A 612 -37.39 -18.21 35.84
CA VAL A 612 -36.51 -17.70 36.89
C VAL A 612 -36.28 -16.20 36.68
N LYS A 613 -36.40 -15.43 37.76
CA LYS A 613 -36.15 -13.99 37.72
C LYS A 613 -34.64 -13.75 37.68
N VAL A 614 -34.13 -13.46 36.50
CA VAL A 614 -32.72 -13.14 36.23
C VAL A 614 -32.34 -11.75 36.78
N GLU A 615 -31.72 -11.72 37.95
CA GLU A 615 -31.17 -10.51 38.61
C GLU A 615 -29.66 -10.60 38.89
N SER A 616 -29.06 -11.76 38.60
CA SER A 616 -27.64 -12.04 38.73
C SER A 616 -27.18 -13.08 37.69
N ASN A 617 -25.86 -13.28 37.56
CA ASN A 617 -25.26 -14.34 36.77
C ASN A 617 -25.69 -15.73 37.25
N ILE A 618 -25.93 -15.92 38.55
CA ILE A 618 -26.41 -17.20 39.09
C ILE A 618 -27.81 -17.49 38.52
N ASP A 619 -28.71 -16.51 38.60
CA ASP A 619 -30.07 -16.64 38.07
C ASP A 619 -30.10 -16.81 36.55
N LEU A 620 -29.17 -16.15 35.83
CA LEU A 620 -29.06 -16.31 34.38
C LEU A 620 -28.61 -17.73 34.00
N VAL A 621 -27.63 -18.29 34.72
CA VAL A 621 -27.20 -19.67 34.49
C VAL A 621 -28.35 -20.63 34.76
N ASP A 622 -29.12 -20.42 35.83
CA ASP A 622 -30.31 -21.22 36.14
C ASP A 622 -31.37 -21.12 35.03
N PHE A 623 -31.65 -19.90 34.53
CA PHE A 623 -32.51 -19.68 33.37
C PHE A 623 -32.01 -20.39 32.10
N VAL A 624 -30.70 -20.35 31.82
CA VAL A 624 -30.10 -21.03 30.66
C VAL A 624 -30.20 -22.54 30.78
N TRP A 625 -30.02 -23.10 31.99
CA TRP A 625 -30.24 -24.52 32.26
C TRP A 625 -31.70 -24.92 32.06
N ASP A 626 -32.63 -24.13 32.60
CA ASP A 626 -34.06 -24.33 32.44
C ASP A 626 -34.50 -24.30 30.96
N THR A 627 -33.94 -23.38 30.17
CA THR A 627 -34.30 -23.21 28.75
C THR A 627 -33.57 -24.17 27.81
N SER A 628 -32.39 -24.69 28.19
CA SER A 628 -31.62 -25.64 27.36
C SER A 628 -32.01 -27.11 27.59
N THR A 629 -32.76 -27.41 28.65
CA THR A 629 -33.28 -28.76 28.96
C THR A 629 -34.72 -28.96 28.45
N TRP A 630 -35.25 -28.04 27.64
CA TRP A 630 -36.68 -27.74 27.60
C TRP A 630 -37.50 -28.51 26.54
N SER A 631 -38.57 -29.19 26.98
CA SER A 631 -39.78 -29.45 26.19
C SER A 631 -40.78 -28.29 26.39
N HIS A 632 -40.91 -27.40 25.42
CA HIS A 632 -41.61 -26.10 25.51
C HIS A 632 -43.09 -26.11 25.98
N ALA A 633 -43.74 -27.26 26.09
CA ALA A 633 -45.20 -27.35 26.16
C ALA A 633 -45.85 -26.97 27.52
N ASN A 634 -45.09 -26.81 28.63
CA ASN A 634 -45.69 -26.81 29.98
C ASN A 634 -45.39 -25.60 30.89
N ARG A 635 -44.98 -24.44 30.35
CA ARG A 635 -44.69 -23.23 31.17
C ARG A 635 -45.34 -21.91 30.70
N SER A 636 -46.17 -21.93 29.65
CA SER A 636 -46.99 -20.77 29.27
C SER A 636 -48.15 -20.64 30.26
N VAL A 637 -48.15 -19.56 31.05
CA VAL A 637 -49.15 -19.38 32.12
C VAL A 637 -50.39 -18.66 31.60
N GLU A 638 -50.20 -17.59 30.82
CA GLU A 638 -51.29 -16.78 30.28
C GLU A 638 -50.86 -15.89 29.11
N VAL A 639 -51.83 -15.46 28.30
CA VAL A 639 -51.66 -14.41 27.30
C VAL A 639 -51.64 -13.05 28.02
N LEU A 640 -50.63 -12.24 27.73
CA LEU A 640 -50.40 -10.92 28.31
C LEU A 640 -50.50 -9.82 27.23
N PRO A 641 -51.61 -9.08 27.16
CA PRO A 641 -51.71 -7.92 26.29
C PRO A 641 -50.74 -6.83 26.73
N VAL A 642 -49.88 -6.38 25.80
CA VAL A 642 -48.96 -5.26 26.00
C VAL A 642 -49.25 -4.18 24.98
N HIS A 643 -49.22 -2.92 25.40
CA HIS A 643 -49.42 -1.76 24.54
C HIS A 643 -48.61 -0.58 25.07
N GLY A 644 -48.05 0.22 24.17
CA GLY A 644 -47.28 1.40 24.56
C GLY A 644 -46.71 2.14 23.35
N THR A 645 -46.12 3.29 23.61
CA THR A 645 -45.36 4.05 22.63
C THR A 645 -43.87 3.91 22.93
N TYR A 646 -43.17 3.20 22.05
CA TYR A 646 -41.75 2.89 22.22
C TYR A 646 -40.93 3.81 21.33
N SER A 647 -39.91 4.43 21.92
CA SER A 647 -38.92 5.20 21.20
C SER A 647 -37.91 4.26 20.54
N ILE A 648 -37.85 4.22 19.21
CA ILE A 648 -37.01 3.33 18.41
C ILE A 648 -35.87 4.11 17.74
N GLY A 649 -34.63 3.71 18.00
CA GLY A 649 -33.44 4.34 17.44
C GLY A 649 -33.09 3.77 16.06
N ALA A 650 -33.22 4.55 15.00
CA ALA A 650 -33.01 4.11 13.62
C ALA A 650 -32.02 4.98 12.84
N GLN A 651 -31.59 4.49 11.68
CA GLN A 651 -30.77 5.19 10.70
C GLN A 651 -31.43 4.99 9.33
N LEU A 652 -31.86 6.09 8.71
CA LEU A 652 -32.37 6.08 7.34
C LEU A 652 -31.30 6.64 6.42
N CYS A 653 -30.94 5.88 5.39
CA CYS A 653 -30.00 6.28 4.37
C CYS A 653 -30.67 6.25 3.00
N ILE A 654 -30.54 7.35 2.25
CA ILE A 654 -31.12 7.51 0.92
C ILE A 654 -30.00 7.88 -0.05
N PRO A 655 -29.84 7.17 -1.18
CA PRO A 655 -28.83 7.51 -2.18
C PRO A 655 -29.17 8.84 -2.85
N ALA A 656 -28.15 9.65 -3.18
CA ALA A 656 -28.36 10.99 -3.75
C ALA A 656 -29.09 10.97 -5.11
N ASP A 657 -28.76 10.01 -5.99
CA ASP A 657 -29.30 9.91 -7.36
C ASP A 657 -29.45 8.44 -7.81
N GLY A 658 -30.34 7.67 -7.16
CA GLY A 658 -30.52 6.24 -7.43
C GLY A 658 -31.79 5.89 -8.21
N LYS A 659 -31.67 5.16 -9.33
CA LYS A 659 -32.83 4.58 -10.07
C LYS A 659 -33.72 3.65 -9.21
N LYS A 660 -33.17 3.12 -8.10
CA LYS A 660 -33.87 2.24 -7.14
C LYS A 660 -34.12 2.90 -5.78
N SER A 661 -33.99 4.23 -5.69
CA SER A 661 -34.15 4.96 -4.43
C SER A 661 -35.55 4.81 -3.83
N ASP A 662 -36.57 4.52 -4.66
CA ASP A 662 -37.94 4.24 -4.25
C ASP A 662 -38.17 2.82 -3.70
N VAL A 663 -37.13 1.99 -3.63
CA VAL A 663 -37.13 0.68 -2.97
C VAL A 663 -36.40 0.84 -1.64
N LEU A 664 -37.15 0.76 -0.54
CA LEU A 664 -36.62 0.83 0.82
C LEU A 664 -36.38 -0.57 1.37
N GLN A 665 -35.14 -0.83 1.78
CA GLN A 665 -34.79 -2.00 2.56
C GLN A 665 -34.93 -1.69 4.05
N ILE A 666 -35.75 -2.42 4.80
CA ILE A 666 -35.85 -2.31 6.27
C ILE A 666 -35.07 -3.49 6.87
N ALA A 667 -33.94 -3.19 7.49
CA ALA A 667 -32.98 -4.19 7.97
C ALA A 667 -33.04 -4.38 9.49
N THR A 668 -33.44 -5.57 9.93
CA THR A 668 -33.59 -5.96 11.34
C THR A 668 -32.42 -6.84 11.77
N HIS A 669 -31.65 -6.40 12.77
CA HIS A 669 -30.50 -7.16 13.30
C HIS A 669 -30.94 -8.30 14.25
N GLY A 670 -30.04 -9.26 14.47
CA GLY A 670 -30.25 -10.40 15.37
C GLY A 670 -30.06 -10.09 16.87
N LEU A 671 -29.97 -11.14 17.68
CA LEU A 671 -29.51 -11.05 19.08
C LEU A 671 -28.00 -10.79 19.11
N GLY A 672 -27.50 -10.16 20.18
CA GLY A 672 -26.08 -9.90 20.37
C GLY A 672 -25.56 -8.61 19.73
N PHE A 673 -26.32 -7.94 18.86
CA PHE A 673 -25.91 -6.68 18.22
C PHE A 673 -27.05 -5.66 18.15
N ASP A 674 -26.76 -4.44 17.70
CA ASP A 674 -27.75 -3.43 17.29
C ASP A 674 -27.64 -3.15 15.78
N LYS A 675 -28.24 -2.04 15.30
CA LYS A 675 -28.19 -1.67 13.87
C LYS A 675 -26.77 -1.56 13.29
N ARG A 676 -25.73 -1.38 14.12
CA ARG A 676 -24.32 -1.41 13.69
C ARG A 676 -23.88 -2.77 13.15
N TYR A 677 -24.67 -3.83 13.34
CA TYR A 677 -24.49 -5.09 12.62
C TYR A 677 -24.65 -4.90 11.11
N TRP A 678 -25.57 -4.05 10.64
CA TRP A 678 -25.74 -3.79 9.21
C TRP A 678 -24.81 -2.68 8.71
N ASP A 679 -24.30 -1.87 9.63
CA ASP A 679 -23.42 -0.75 9.34
C ASP A 679 -22.16 -0.70 10.24
N PRO A 680 -21.26 -1.69 10.19
CA PRO A 680 -20.02 -1.66 10.97
C PRO A 680 -19.17 -0.42 10.68
N GLU A 681 -18.61 0.19 11.73
CA GLU A 681 -17.61 1.27 11.61
C GLU A 681 -16.20 0.71 11.36
N PHE A 682 -15.99 -0.59 11.60
CA PHE A 682 -14.75 -1.29 11.27
C PHE A 682 -14.76 -1.67 9.79
N LYS A 683 -13.75 -1.18 9.04
CA LYS A 683 -13.61 -1.35 7.58
C LYS A 683 -14.96 -1.32 6.83
N PRO A 684 -15.73 -0.21 6.94
CA PRO A 684 -17.09 -0.13 6.40
C PRO A 684 -17.15 -0.39 4.89
N GLU A 685 -16.07 -0.19 4.14
CA GLU A 685 -15.94 -0.56 2.74
C GLU A 685 -16.03 -2.07 2.46
N GLU A 686 -15.64 -2.91 3.42
CA GLU A 686 -15.68 -4.37 3.34
C GLU A 686 -16.90 -4.95 4.07
N TYR A 687 -17.29 -4.36 5.21
CA TYR A 687 -18.28 -4.96 6.10
C TYR A 687 -19.61 -4.19 6.16
N SER A 688 -19.77 -2.99 5.60
CA SER A 688 -21.09 -2.30 5.66
C SER A 688 -22.04 -2.73 4.54
N TYR A 689 -23.11 -3.44 4.91
CA TYR A 689 -24.23 -3.70 4.00
C TYR A 689 -24.95 -2.40 3.62
N VAL A 690 -25.04 -1.42 4.52
CA VAL A 690 -25.60 -0.09 4.19
C VAL A 690 -24.82 0.57 3.05
N ASN A 691 -23.49 0.50 3.05
CA ASN A 691 -22.68 1.03 1.95
C ASN A 691 -22.97 0.27 0.64
N ALA A 692 -23.04 -1.06 0.68
CA ALA A 692 -23.33 -1.88 -0.50
C ALA A 692 -24.73 -1.56 -1.08
N ALA A 693 -25.76 -1.44 -0.23
CA ALA A 693 -27.10 -1.08 -0.65
C ALA A 693 -27.16 0.31 -1.30
N LEU A 694 -26.53 1.32 -0.68
CA LEU A 694 -26.46 2.67 -1.23
C LEU A 694 -25.69 2.71 -2.56
N ALA A 695 -24.61 1.94 -2.69
CA ALA A 695 -23.83 1.85 -3.92
C ALA A 695 -24.63 1.25 -5.08
N LYS A 696 -25.57 0.32 -4.81
CA LYS A 696 -26.53 -0.20 -5.80
C LYS A 696 -27.78 0.67 -5.96
N GLY A 697 -27.82 1.83 -5.29
CA GLY A 697 -28.89 2.81 -5.44
C GLY A 697 -30.17 2.49 -4.66
N TYR A 698 -30.14 1.57 -3.69
CA TYR A 698 -31.26 1.31 -2.79
C TYR A 698 -31.25 2.25 -1.59
N SER A 699 -32.43 2.58 -1.08
CA SER A 699 -32.58 3.20 0.24
C SER A 699 -32.59 2.12 1.32
N ILE A 700 -32.09 2.42 2.51
CA ILE A 700 -32.05 1.46 3.62
C ILE A 700 -32.34 2.13 4.97
N LEU A 701 -33.22 1.48 5.75
CA LEU A 701 -33.54 1.80 7.13
C LEU A 701 -33.00 0.67 8.02
N THR A 702 -31.97 0.96 8.83
CA THR A 702 -31.53 0.06 9.90
C THR A 702 -32.06 0.58 11.23
N TYR A 703 -32.48 -0.29 12.15
CA TYR A 703 -33.00 0.15 13.45
C TYR A 703 -32.58 -0.76 14.59
N ASP A 704 -32.49 -0.18 15.78
CA ASP A 704 -32.26 -0.95 17.00
C ASP A 704 -33.58 -1.57 17.44
N ARG A 705 -33.64 -2.89 17.58
CA ARG A 705 -34.82 -3.56 18.13
C ARG A 705 -35.13 -3.07 19.54
N LEU A 706 -36.37 -3.23 19.99
CA LEU A 706 -36.75 -2.93 21.37
C LEU A 706 -35.79 -3.63 22.35
N GLY A 707 -35.35 -2.96 23.40
CA GLY A 707 -34.36 -3.51 24.34
C GLY A 707 -32.89 -3.32 23.93
N THR A 708 -32.58 -2.92 22.70
CA THR A 708 -31.19 -2.80 22.20
C THR A 708 -30.82 -1.37 21.82
N GLY A 709 -29.52 -1.06 21.74
CA GLY A 709 -29.00 0.21 21.21
C GLY A 709 -29.62 1.46 21.85
N LYS A 710 -30.15 2.36 21.02
CA LYS A 710 -30.85 3.59 21.40
C LYS A 710 -32.37 3.46 21.48
N SER A 711 -32.90 2.26 21.29
CA SER A 711 -34.32 1.99 21.50
C SER A 711 -34.65 1.88 22.99
N THR A 712 -35.94 2.00 23.28
CA THR A 712 -36.50 1.91 24.64
C THR A 712 -36.07 0.60 25.31
N LYS A 713 -35.70 0.67 26.59
CA LYS A 713 -35.31 -0.47 27.43
C LYS A 713 -36.50 -0.87 28.31
N ALA A 714 -37.47 -1.52 27.69
CA ALA A 714 -38.72 -1.96 28.32
C ALA A 714 -38.50 -3.20 29.23
N ASN A 715 -39.57 -3.70 29.84
CA ASN A 715 -39.51 -4.91 30.66
C ASN A 715 -39.02 -6.12 29.84
N GLY A 716 -37.86 -6.67 30.20
CA GLY A 716 -37.20 -7.77 29.48
C GLY A 716 -37.88 -9.14 29.59
N TYR A 717 -38.96 -9.27 30.35
CA TYR A 717 -39.73 -10.52 30.46
C TYR A 717 -41.03 -10.41 29.67
N ASN A 718 -41.80 -9.38 29.97
CA ASN A 718 -43.21 -9.30 29.60
C ASN A 718 -43.45 -8.46 28.34
N GLU A 719 -42.58 -7.49 28.05
CA GLU A 719 -42.75 -6.58 26.91
C GLU A 719 -41.80 -6.93 25.76
N VAL A 720 -40.50 -7.06 26.03
CA VAL A 720 -39.50 -7.35 25.01
C VAL A 720 -39.57 -8.84 24.62
N GLN A 721 -40.42 -9.14 23.65
CA GLN A 721 -40.66 -10.48 23.09
C GLN A 721 -40.85 -10.40 21.57
N LEU A 722 -40.76 -11.53 20.87
CA LEU A 722 -40.91 -11.60 19.42
C LEU A 722 -42.21 -10.94 18.92
N GLY A 723 -43.34 -11.17 19.59
CA GLY A 723 -44.64 -10.61 19.21
C GLY A 723 -44.63 -9.08 19.14
N LEU A 724 -44.12 -8.42 20.18
CA LEU A 724 -44.01 -6.96 20.19
C LEU A 724 -42.95 -6.44 19.21
N GLN A 725 -41.85 -7.17 18.97
CA GLN A 725 -40.87 -6.82 17.94
C GLN A 725 -41.49 -6.83 16.53
N VAL A 726 -42.36 -7.81 16.23
CA VAL A 726 -43.12 -7.89 14.97
C VAL A 726 -44.10 -6.72 14.85
N ALA A 727 -44.81 -6.39 15.92
CA ALA A 727 -45.72 -5.24 15.94
C ALA A 727 -44.97 -3.93 15.68
N ILE A 728 -43.79 -3.74 16.29
CA ILE A 728 -42.95 -2.56 16.04
C ILE A 728 -42.47 -2.52 14.58
N LEU A 729 -42.03 -3.66 14.01
CA LEU A 729 -41.62 -3.72 12.61
C LEU A 729 -42.79 -3.36 11.67
N LYS A 730 -43.98 -3.89 11.92
CA LYS A 730 -45.21 -3.55 11.17
C LYS A 730 -45.47 -2.05 11.18
N GLU A 731 -45.43 -1.39 12.34
CA GLU A 731 -45.69 0.04 12.46
C GLU A 731 -44.59 0.90 11.81
N LEU A 732 -43.32 0.49 11.89
CA LEU A 732 -42.23 1.13 11.12
C LEU A 732 -42.46 1.02 9.61
N THR A 733 -42.95 -0.12 9.14
CA THR A 733 -43.27 -0.35 7.73
C THR A 733 -44.45 0.49 7.26
N LEU A 734 -45.50 0.65 8.09
CA LEU A 734 -46.61 1.56 7.79
C LEU A 734 -46.15 3.02 7.72
N LEU A 735 -45.37 3.47 8.70
CA LEU A 735 -44.75 4.81 8.67
C LEU A 735 -43.90 5.03 7.40
N ALA A 736 -43.21 4.00 6.94
CA ALA A 736 -42.42 4.05 5.71
C ALA A 736 -43.32 4.21 4.49
N ARG A 737 -44.30 3.32 4.32
CA ARG A 737 -45.22 3.32 3.17
C ARG A 737 -46.05 4.60 3.08
N ASP A 738 -46.36 5.22 4.21
CA ASP A 738 -47.11 6.48 4.26
C ASP A 738 -46.22 7.72 3.97
N GLY A 739 -44.90 7.56 3.89
CA GLY A 739 -43.95 8.68 3.76
C GLY A 739 -43.86 9.52 5.04
N ASN A 740 -44.13 8.91 6.20
CA ASN A 740 -44.20 9.56 7.50
C ASN A 740 -43.02 9.23 8.43
N LEU A 741 -42.10 8.33 8.04
CA LEU A 741 -40.92 7.99 8.84
C LEU A 741 -40.20 9.22 9.38
N LEU A 742 -39.87 10.19 8.51
CA LEU A 742 -39.13 11.39 8.94
C LEU A 742 -40.01 12.42 9.64
N LYS A 743 -41.28 12.55 9.24
CA LYS A 743 -42.22 13.52 9.81
C LYS A 743 -42.60 13.17 11.25
N SER A 744 -42.76 11.89 11.52
CA SER A 744 -43.10 11.36 12.84
C SER A 744 -41.88 11.19 13.75
N SER A 745 -40.66 11.33 13.23
CA SER A 745 -39.42 11.07 13.98
C SER A 745 -38.73 12.33 14.48
N LYS A 746 -38.10 12.22 15.65
CA LYS A 746 -37.09 13.19 16.06
C LYS A 746 -35.77 12.87 15.35
N VAL A 747 -35.33 13.76 14.46
CA VAL A 747 -34.00 13.65 13.84
C VAL A 747 -32.92 13.96 14.88
N ILE A 748 -31.95 13.05 15.01
CA ILE A 748 -30.83 13.17 15.95
C ILE A 748 -29.57 13.59 15.19
N GLY A 749 -29.02 14.75 15.55
CA GLY A 749 -27.79 15.26 14.96
C GLY A 749 -28.02 16.16 13.73
N LYS A 750 -27.40 15.83 12.59
CA LYS A 750 -27.42 16.68 11.39
C LYS A 750 -28.83 16.73 10.79
N ARG A 751 -29.26 17.92 10.35
CA ARG A 751 -30.51 18.09 9.61
C ARG A 751 -30.46 17.28 8.30
N PRO A 752 -31.58 16.65 7.88
CA PRO A 752 -31.65 15.94 6.61
C PRO A 752 -31.41 16.89 5.43
N GLN A 753 -30.89 16.37 4.31
CA GLN A 753 -30.79 17.13 3.07
C GLN A 753 -32.18 17.41 2.47
N LYS A 754 -32.28 18.43 1.60
CA LYS A 754 -33.52 18.79 0.89
C LYS A 754 -34.04 17.58 0.10
N GLY A 755 -35.29 17.15 0.30
CA GLY A 755 -35.87 15.95 -0.32
C GLY A 755 -36.06 14.76 0.64
N PHE A 756 -35.41 14.75 1.80
CA PHE A 756 -35.59 13.66 2.79
C PHE A 756 -36.99 13.68 3.41
N TYR A 757 -37.50 14.84 3.82
CA TYR A 757 -38.82 14.93 4.46
C TYR A 757 -39.98 14.55 3.52
N GLU A 758 -39.73 14.58 2.22
CA GLU A 758 -40.65 14.19 1.16
C GLU A 758 -40.46 12.72 0.72
N TYR A 759 -39.50 11.99 1.28
CA TYR A 759 -39.20 10.62 0.89
C TYR A 759 -40.36 9.66 1.20
N LYS A 760 -40.84 8.99 0.15
CA LYS A 760 -41.87 7.96 0.23
C LYS A 760 -41.48 6.79 -0.69
N PRO A 761 -41.10 5.62 -0.17
CA PRO A 761 -40.80 4.46 -1.00
C PRO A 761 -42.06 3.97 -1.71
N LYS A 762 -41.89 3.49 -2.95
CA LYS A 762 -42.93 2.75 -3.67
C LYS A 762 -42.95 1.27 -3.29
N ARG A 763 -41.77 0.72 -2.95
CA ARG A 763 -41.60 -0.68 -2.58
C ARG A 763 -40.81 -0.81 -1.29
N VAL A 764 -41.19 -1.77 -0.45
CA VAL A 764 -40.54 -2.06 0.83
C VAL A 764 -40.10 -3.51 0.86
N VAL A 765 -38.80 -3.73 1.07
CA VAL A 765 -38.17 -5.04 1.21
C VAL A 765 -37.70 -5.21 2.63
N HIS A 766 -37.99 -6.34 3.26
CA HIS A 766 -37.53 -6.61 4.63
C HIS A 766 -36.32 -7.54 4.63
N ILE A 767 -35.28 -7.15 5.36
CA ILE A 767 -34.06 -7.94 5.49
C ILE A 767 -33.85 -8.25 6.97
N GLY A 768 -33.84 -9.52 7.32
CA GLY A 768 -33.60 -9.94 8.69
C GLY A 768 -32.23 -10.59 8.85
N HIS A 769 -31.69 -10.57 10.07
CA HIS A 769 -30.59 -11.44 10.47
C HIS A 769 -30.94 -12.22 11.74
N SER A 770 -30.84 -13.56 11.72
CA SER A 770 -31.07 -14.42 12.89
C SER A 770 -32.43 -14.15 13.55
N PHE A 771 -32.48 -13.73 14.82
CA PHE A 771 -33.73 -13.28 15.48
C PHE A 771 -34.45 -12.14 14.73
N GLY A 772 -33.72 -11.31 14.01
CA GLY A 772 -34.29 -10.32 13.09
C GLY A 772 -35.00 -10.96 11.90
N SER A 773 -34.48 -12.08 11.37
CA SER A 773 -35.17 -12.90 10.36
C SER A 773 -36.40 -13.58 10.92
N ALA A 774 -36.38 -14.03 12.18
CA ALA A 774 -37.59 -14.51 12.86
C ALA A 774 -38.66 -13.40 12.98
N THR A 775 -38.23 -12.17 13.27
CA THR A 775 -39.11 -10.99 13.31
C THR A 775 -39.68 -10.68 11.92
N THR A 776 -38.84 -10.68 10.88
CA THR A 776 -39.29 -10.50 9.50
C THR A 776 -40.24 -11.62 9.07
N SER A 777 -39.92 -12.88 9.35
CA SER A 777 -40.81 -14.01 9.05
C SER A 777 -42.17 -13.87 9.75
N GLY A 778 -42.18 -13.44 11.02
CA GLY A 778 -43.42 -13.15 11.74
C GLY A 778 -44.24 -12.02 11.10
N LEU A 779 -43.59 -10.98 10.58
CA LEU A 779 -44.25 -9.94 9.79
C LEU A 779 -44.87 -10.52 8.52
N LEU A 780 -44.14 -11.37 7.78
CA LEU A 780 -44.66 -12.00 6.56
C LEU A 780 -45.88 -12.89 6.85
N SER A 781 -45.85 -13.62 7.97
CA SER A 781 -46.92 -14.50 8.41
C SER A 781 -48.20 -13.77 8.85
N LEU A 782 -48.06 -12.63 9.52
CA LEU A 782 -49.20 -11.90 10.09
C LEU A 782 -49.68 -10.71 9.24
N HIS A 783 -48.77 -10.14 8.45
CA HIS A 783 -48.95 -8.87 7.71
C HIS A 783 -48.21 -8.92 6.36
N GLY A 784 -48.26 -10.05 5.66
CA GLY A 784 -47.46 -10.31 4.46
C GLY A 784 -47.67 -9.32 3.31
N ASN A 785 -48.86 -8.71 3.21
CA ASN A 785 -49.18 -7.68 2.23
C ASN A 785 -48.36 -6.37 2.39
N LEU A 786 -47.69 -6.18 3.53
CA LEU A 786 -46.85 -5.00 3.77
C LEU A 786 -45.44 -5.12 3.18
N SER A 787 -45.03 -6.28 2.65
CA SER A 787 -43.69 -6.51 2.12
C SER A 787 -43.74 -6.85 0.63
N ASP A 788 -42.95 -6.13 -0.18
CA ASP A 788 -42.81 -6.39 -1.62
C ASP A 788 -41.73 -7.45 -1.92
N GLY A 789 -40.87 -7.77 -0.95
CA GLY A 789 -39.84 -8.80 -1.04
C GLY A 789 -39.15 -8.99 0.31
N ALA A 790 -38.44 -10.11 0.51
CA ALA A 790 -37.72 -10.35 1.76
C ALA A 790 -36.44 -11.18 1.58
N ILE A 791 -35.46 -10.90 2.44
CA ILE A 791 -34.25 -11.73 2.60
C ILE A 791 -34.09 -12.08 4.08
N LEU A 792 -34.06 -13.37 4.38
CA LEU A 792 -33.88 -13.91 5.72
C LEU A 792 -32.44 -14.39 5.85
N THR A 793 -31.59 -13.59 6.48
CA THR A 793 -30.17 -13.94 6.68
C THR A 793 -29.96 -14.72 7.97
N GLY A 794 -29.01 -15.68 7.98
CA GLY A 794 -28.67 -16.46 9.18
C GLY A 794 -29.89 -17.14 9.81
N PHE A 795 -30.83 -17.57 8.98
CA PHE A 795 -32.10 -18.17 9.40
C PHE A 795 -32.57 -19.09 8.27
N LEU A 796 -32.69 -20.38 8.58
CA LEU A 796 -33.11 -21.39 7.62
C LEU A 796 -33.88 -22.47 8.37
N PRO A 797 -35.22 -22.45 8.36
CA PRO A 797 -36.03 -23.47 9.02
C PRO A 797 -35.71 -24.87 8.48
N ASN A 798 -35.27 -25.76 9.36
CA ASN A 798 -34.87 -27.12 9.02
C ASN A 798 -34.94 -28.07 10.24
N SER A 799 -34.63 -29.36 10.05
CA SER A 799 -34.67 -30.39 11.11
C SER A 799 -33.60 -30.25 12.20
N GLN A 800 -32.56 -29.45 11.96
CA GLN A 800 -31.49 -29.09 12.90
C GLN A 800 -31.78 -27.77 13.65
N SER A 801 -32.75 -26.98 13.20
CA SER A 801 -33.10 -25.69 13.82
C SER A 801 -33.52 -25.89 15.28
N GLY A 802 -32.85 -25.19 16.19
CA GLY A 802 -33.12 -25.27 17.63
C GLY A 802 -32.32 -26.33 18.39
N LYS A 803 -31.43 -27.10 17.74
CA LYS A 803 -30.53 -28.03 18.43
C LYS A 803 -29.41 -27.33 19.22
N VAL A 804 -28.98 -26.15 18.76
CA VAL A 804 -28.04 -25.30 19.49
C VAL A 804 -28.83 -24.45 20.50
N GLY A 805 -28.81 -24.88 21.77
CA GLY A 805 -29.53 -24.25 22.88
C GLY A 805 -28.90 -22.94 23.36
N ALA A 806 -29.59 -22.28 24.32
CA ALA A 806 -29.15 -21.00 24.89
C ALA A 806 -27.77 -21.10 25.57
N ASN A 807 -27.38 -22.28 26.04
CA ASN A 807 -26.06 -22.55 26.63
C ASN A 807 -24.88 -22.28 25.68
N ALA A 808 -25.05 -22.51 24.38
CA ALA A 808 -23.98 -22.30 23.39
C ALA A 808 -23.63 -20.82 23.19
N PHE A 809 -24.52 -19.91 23.57
CA PHE A 809 -24.34 -18.47 23.39
C PHE A 809 -23.41 -17.83 24.43
N GLY A 810 -23.09 -18.55 25.52
CA GLY A 810 -22.20 -18.06 26.57
C GLY A 810 -22.65 -16.73 27.15
N PHE A 811 -23.90 -16.64 27.60
CA PHE A 811 -24.46 -15.40 28.13
C PHE A 811 -24.01 -15.10 29.58
N GLU A 812 -23.88 -13.81 29.88
CA GLU A 812 -23.76 -13.23 31.22
C GLU A 812 -24.85 -12.17 31.44
N PHE A 813 -25.20 -11.96 32.71
CA PHE A 813 -26.18 -10.97 33.11
C PHE A 813 -25.64 -9.58 32.78
N ALA A 814 -26.37 -8.82 31.98
CA ALA A 814 -25.83 -7.63 31.33
C ALA A 814 -25.25 -6.60 32.33
N ARG A 815 -25.93 -6.37 33.46
CA ARG A 815 -25.46 -5.45 34.52
C ARG A 815 -24.15 -5.88 35.17
N GLN A 816 -23.86 -7.18 35.23
CA GLN A 816 -22.64 -7.71 35.84
C GLN A 816 -21.52 -7.87 34.82
N SER A 817 -21.85 -8.25 33.58
CA SER A 817 -20.87 -8.39 32.49
C SER A 817 -20.23 -7.04 32.12
N ASP A 818 -21.04 -6.00 31.93
CA ASP A 818 -20.56 -4.64 31.71
C ASP A 818 -21.43 -3.61 32.46
N PRO A 819 -21.16 -3.39 33.76
CA PRO A 819 -21.95 -2.47 34.58
C PRO A 819 -21.94 -1.03 34.05
N LYS A 820 -20.91 -0.64 33.30
CA LYS A 820 -20.80 0.72 32.75
C LYS A 820 -21.75 0.93 31.58
N ARG A 821 -21.95 -0.09 30.75
CA ARG A 821 -22.84 0.00 29.58
C ARG A 821 -24.28 -0.39 29.88
N PHE A 822 -24.46 -1.29 30.85
CA PHE A 822 -25.73 -1.96 31.07
C PHE A 822 -26.24 -1.88 32.52
N GLY A 823 -25.54 -1.17 33.42
CA GLY A 823 -25.91 -1.08 34.84
C GLY A 823 -27.34 -0.59 35.10
N ASP A 824 -27.87 0.25 34.21
CA ASP A 824 -29.22 0.82 34.32
C ASP A 824 -30.31 -0.04 33.66
N LEU A 825 -29.98 -1.12 32.93
CA LEU A 825 -30.97 -1.97 32.26
C LEU A 825 -31.86 -2.68 33.28
N PRO A 826 -33.16 -2.89 33.07
CA PRO A 826 -33.98 -3.72 33.96
C PRO A 826 -33.44 -5.16 34.13
N ALA A 827 -34.00 -5.91 35.09
CA ALA A 827 -33.77 -7.36 35.19
C ALA A 827 -34.14 -8.08 33.88
N GLY A 828 -33.54 -9.25 33.61
CA GLY A 828 -33.86 -10.07 32.44
C GLY A 828 -33.12 -9.72 31.14
N TYR A 829 -32.04 -8.94 31.20
CA TYR A 829 -31.16 -8.66 30.06
C TYR A 829 -29.85 -9.44 30.15
N ALA A 830 -29.46 -10.10 29.06
CA ALA A 830 -28.28 -10.96 28.97
C ALA A 830 -27.43 -10.63 27.74
N VAL A 831 -26.11 -10.76 27.83
CA VAL A 831 -25.15 -10.42 26.76
C VAL A 831 -24.06 -11.49 26.66
N GLN A 832 -23.40 -11.63 25.51
CA GLN A 832 -22.27 -12.56 25.37
C GLN A 832 -21.14 -12.20 26.35
N ALA A 833 -20.65 -13.20 27.08
CA ALA A 833 -19.71 -13.06 28.19
C ALA A 833 -18.29 -12.65 27.75
N SER A 834 -17.86 -13.13 26.58
CA SER A 834 -16.48 -12.98 26.13
C SER A 834 -16.36 -12.94 24.61
N LEU A 835 -15.17 -12.55 24.13
CA LEU A 835 -14.77 -12.68 22.72
C LEU A 835 -14.97 -14.10 22.20
N SER A 836 -14.63 -15.12 23.00
CA SER A 836 -14.81 -16.52 22.61
C SER A 836 -16.29 -16.88 22.46
N SER A 837 -17.17 -16.35 23.32
CA SER A 837 -18.63 -16.56 23.23
C SER A 837 -19.21 -15.90 21.97
N ILE A 838 -18.72 -14.72 21.58
CA ILE A 838 -19.08 -14.08 20.30
C ILE A 838 -18.57 -14.90 19.12
N GLN A 839 -17.31 -15.30 19.14
CA GLN A 839 -16.72 -16.09 18.07
C GLN A 839 -17.46 -17.41 17.88
N GLN A 840 -17.75 -18.12 18.97
CA GLN A 840 -18.41 -19.43 18.95
C GLN A 840 -19.74 -19.40 18.22
N ILE A 841 -20.53 -18.33 18.39
CA ILE A 841 -21.82 -18.19 17.73
C ILE A 841 -21.67 -17.66 16.31
N PHE A 842 -20.84 -16.63 16.11
CA PHE A 842 -20.90 -15.84 14.88
C PHE A 842 -19.83 -16.19 13.84
N LEU A 843 -18.65 -16.66 14.24
CA LEU A 843 -17.46 -16.61 13.38
C LEU A 843 -16.62 -17.90 13.43
N LYS A 844 -16.54 -18.60 12.29
CA LYS A 844 -15.69 -19.80 12.14
C LYS A 844 -14.26 -19.39 11.81
N LYS A 845 -13.27 -20.07 12.38
CA LYS A 845 -11.85 -19.79 12.07
C LYS A 845 -11.62 -19.83 10.55
N GLY A 846 -11.02 -18.78 10.00
CA GLY A 846 -10.82 -18.59 8.56
C GLY A 846 -11.88 -17.73 7.87
N SER A 847 -13.02 -17.45 8.52
CA SER A 847 -14.08 -16.61 7.98
C SER A 847 -14.10 -15.18 8.51
N PHE A 848 -13.12 -14.75 9.31
CA PHE A 848 -13.12 -13.43 9.95
C PHE A 848 -11.69 -12.96 10.25
N GLU A 849 -11.50 -11.65 10.34
CA GLU A 849 -10.28 -11.02 10.85
C GLU A 849 -10.33 -10.90 12.38
N VAL A 850 -9.20 -11.09 13.06
CA VAL A 850 -9.13 -11.01 14.53
C VAL A 850 -9.65 -9.66 15.04
N GLU A 851 -9.30 -8.59 14.36
CA GLU A 851 -9.73 -7.22 14.65
C GLU A 851 -11.24 -7.03 14.46
N MET A 852 -11.87 -7.79 13.55
CA MET A 852 -13.32 -7.78 13.37
C MET A 852 -14.04 -8.45 14.54
N LEU A 853 -13.48 -9.53 15.08
CA LEU A 853 -13.99 -10.16 16.30
C LEU A 853 -13.86 -9.22 17.52
N GLU A 854 -12.73 -8.51 17.64
CA GLU A 854 -12.56 -7.47 18.67
C GLU A 854 -13.60 -6.35 18.49
N TYR A 855 -13.88 -5.91 17.26
CA TYR A 855 -14.91 -4.92 16.99
C TYR A 855 -16.31 -5.41 17.36
N ALA A 856 -16.65 -6.68 17.05
CA ALA A 856 -17.94 -7.28 17.39
C ALA A 856 -18.22 -7.22 18.90
N GLU A 857 -17.22 -7.49 19.73
CA GLU A 857 -17.29 -7.32 21.19
C GLU A 857 -17.58 -5.87 21.61
N THR A 858 -16.99 -4.88 20.93
CA THR A 858 -17.26 -3.46 21.26
C THR A 858 -18.70 -3.03 20.96
N ILE A 859 -19.35 -3.67 19.98
CA ILE A 859 -20.72 -3.34 19.59
C ILE A 859 -21.77 -4.28 20.18
N LYS A 860 -21.37 -5.32 20.93
CA LYS A 860 -22.28 -6.32 21.49
C LYS A 860 -23.46 -5.70 22.24
N GLN A 861 -24.65 -6.25 22.10
CA GLN A 861 -25.88 -5.75 22.71
C GLN A 861 -26.63 -6.85 23.43
N PRO A 862 -27.43 -6.51 24.45
CA PRO A 862 -28.16 -7.51 25.19
C PRO A 862 -29.31 -8.10 24.36
N GLY A 863 -29.60 -9.37 24.60
CA GLY A 863 -30.92 -9.96 24.39
C GLY A 863 -31.69 -9.99 25.71
N THR A 864 -32.98 -10.31 25.65
CA THR A 864 -33.82 -10.42 26.85
C THR A 864 -34.34 -11.84 27.08
N VAL A 865 -34.65 -12.16 28.34
CA VAL A 865 -35.29 -13.43 28.72
C VAL A 865 -36.59 -13.66 27.94
N GLY A 866 -37.39 -12.62 27.72
CA GLY A 866 -38.61 -12.68 26.93
C GLY A 866 -38.35 -13.03 25.47
N GLU A 867 -37.30 -12.48 24.85
CA GLU A 867 -36.90 -12.85 23.49
C GLU A 867 -36.38 -14.27 23.39
N LEU A 868 -35.56 -14.71 24.35
CA LEU A 868 -35.04 -16.08 24.41
C LEU A 868 -36.12 -17.13 24.69
N SER A 869 -37.19 -16.72 25.37
CA SER A 869 -38.35 -17.58 25.67
C SER A 869 -39.42 -17.55 24.56
N SER A 870 -39.32 -16.60 23.62
CA SER A 870 -40.30 -16.45 22.55
C SER A 870 -40.17 -17.57 21.52
N GLY A 871 -41.22 -18.37 21.34
CA GLY A 871 -41.32 -19.29 20.21
C GLY A 871 -41.45 -18.55 18.88
N LEU A 872 -41.04 -19.19 17.78
CA LEU A 872 -41.27 -18.69 16.43
C LEU A 872 -42.77 -18.64 16.12
N ILE A 873 -43.19 -17.68 15.29
CA ILE A 873 -44.58 -17.57 14.83
C ILE A 873 -44.80 -18.60 13.72
N GLY A 874 -45.33 -19.77 14.07
CA GLY A 874 -45.50 -20.92 13.17
C GLY A 874 -46.68 -20.84 12.19
N LYS A 875 -47.16 -19.65 11.84
CA LYS A 875 -48.26 -19.49 10.85
C LYS A 875 -47.70 -19.34 9.43
N PRO A 876 -48.22 -20.06 8.43
CA PRO A 876 -47.82 -19.84 7.03
C PRO A 876 -48.11 -18.41 6.55
N ALA A 877 -47.19 -17.83 5.78
CA ALA A 877 -47.32 -16.50 5.18
C ALA A 877 -48.19 -16.54 3.91
N THR A 878 -49.50 -16.69 4.10
CA THR A 878 -50.48 -16.79 3.00
C THR A 878 -50.76 -15.47 2.27
N GLU A 879 -50.42 -14.33 2.88
CA GLU A 879 -50.64 -13.00 2.28
C GLU A 879 -49.39 -12.39 1.64
N PHE A 880 -48.20 -12.94 1.88
CA PHE A 880 -46.96 -12.44 1.31
C PHE A 880 -46.78 -12.97 -0.13
N LYS A 881 -46.81 -12.07 -1.10
CA LYS A 881 -46.74 -12.39 -2.54
C LYS A 881 -45.42 -12.01 -3.21
N GLY A 882 -44.46 -11.47 -2.45
CA GLY A 882 -43.16 -11.07 -2.95
C GLY A 882 -42.17 -12.24 -3.09
N PRO A 883 -40.97 -11.99 -3.67
CA PRO A 883 -39.87 -12.94 -3.66
C PRO A 883 -39.24 -13.04 -2.26
N LEU A 884 -38.86 -14.25 -1.86
CA LEU A 884 -38.22 -14.55 -0.57
C LEU A 884 -36.89 -15.29 -0.80
N GLN A 885 -35.79 -14.79 -0.23
CA GLN A 885 -34.52 -15.52 -0.20
C GLN A 885 -34.15 -15.88 1.23
N TYR A 886 -33.88 -17.15 1.47
CA TYR A 886 -33.13 -17.60 2.64
C TYR A 886 -31.64 -17.52 2.31
N PHE A 887 -30.88 -16.76 3.10
CA PHE A 887 -29.46 -16.51 2.88
C PHE A 887 -28.69 -16.91 4.14
N ILE A 888 -27.90 -17.96 4.11
CA ILE A 888 -27.26 -18.47 5.33
C ILE A 888 -25.78 -18.73 5.08
N GLY A 889 -24.94 -18.54 6.11
CA GLY A 889 -23.54 -18.97 6.02
C GLY A 889 -23.48 -20.49 5.90
N GLU A 890 -22.62 -21.02 5.04
CA GLU A 890 -22.47 -22.48 4.92
C GLU A 890 -22.11 -23.15 6.26
N ASN A 891 -21.47 -22.40 7.17
CA ASN A 891 -21.02 -22.85 8.48
C ASN A 891 -21.81 -22.25 9.65
N ASP A 892 -23.11 -21.96 9.46
CA ASP A 892 -23.96 -21.33 10.48
C ASP A 892 -24.18 -22.26 11.69
N TYR A 893 -23.54 -21.94 12.82
CA TYR A 893 -23.60 -22.80 14.00
C TYR A 893 -25.02 -22.86 14.61
N PRO A 894 -25.73 -21.76 14.85
CA PRO A 894 -27.05 -21.82 15.48
C PRO A 894 -28.16 -22.53 14.68
N PHE A 895 -28.18 -22.40 13.35
CA PHE A 895 -29.31 -22.90 12.53
C PHE A 895 -29.05 -24.22 11.81
N CYS A 896 -27.79 -24.63 11.68
CA CYS A 896 -27.44 -25.90 11.02
C CYS A 896 -26.27 -26.64 11.68
N ASP A 897 -26.00 -26.38 12.97
CA ASP A 897 -24.93 -27.04 13.73
C ASP A 897 -23.53 -26.94 13.09
N GLY A 898 -23.33 -25.86 12.30
CA GLY A 898 -22.05 -25.55 11.67
C GLY A 898 -21.83 -26.15 10.28
N ASP A 899 -22.82 -26.86 9.72
CA ASP A 899 -22.85 -27.30 8.32
C ASP A 899 -24.28 -27.24 7.74
N CYS A 900 -24.51 -26.27 6.87
CA CYS A 900 -25.82 -26.00 6.28
C CYS A 900 -26.08 -26.79 4.99
N ASN A 901 -25.14 -27.63 4.56
CA ASN A 901 -25.31 -28.38 3.34
C ASN A 901 -26.38 -29.46 3.51
N ASN A 902 -27.35 -29.52 2.58
CA ASN A 902 -28.46 -30.47 2.59
C ASN A 902 -29.32 -30.48 3.87
N THR A 903 -29.36 -29.39 4.65
CA THR A 903 -30.14 -29.38 5.90
C THR A 903 -31.60 -29.01 5.68
N TYR A 904 -31.93 -28.28 4.61
CA TYR A 904 -33.28 -27.77 4.37
C TYR A 904 -34.07 -28.59 3.36
N ASP A 905 -35.40 -28.48 3.46
CA ASP A 905 -36.34 -29.08 2.53
C ASP A 905 -37.21 -27.97 1.89
N MET A 906 -37.24 -27.95 0.56
CA MET A 906 -37.98 -26.92 -0.19
C MET A 906 -39.49 -27.05 -0.05
N GLU A 907 -40.03 -28.25 0.20
CA GLU A 907 -41.46 -28.43 0.45
C GLU A 907 -41.88 -27.74 1.76
N THR A 908 -41.08 -27.90 2.81
CA THR A 908 -41.25 -27.21 4.10
C THR A 908 -41.18 -25.69 3.94
N LEU A 909 -40.17 -25.17 3.22
CA LEU A 909 -40.04 -23.72 3.02
C LEU A 909 -41.21 -23.12 2.22
N LYS A 910 -41.71 -23.86 1.22
CA LYS A 910 -42.92 -23.52 0.46
C LYS A 910 -44.18 -23.59 1.34
N GLY A 911 -44.30 -24.61 2.19
CA GLY A 911 -45.40 -24.74 3.14
C GLY A 911 -45.47 -23.58 4.13
N LEU A 912 -44.33 -23.04 4.55
CA LEU A 912 -44.24 -21.86 5.39
C LEU A 912 -44.57 -20.56 4.64
N ASN A 913 -44.35 -20.49 3.33
CA ASN A 913 -44.56 -19.29 2.51
C ASN A 913 -45.33 -19.62 1.22
N PRO A 914 -46.56 -20.15 1.33
CA PRO A 914 -47.26 -20.78 0.20
C PRO A 914 -47.65 -19.79 -0.91
N ALA A 915 -47.69 -18.49 -0.60
CA ALA A 915 -48.06 -17.43 -1.55
C ALA A 915 -46.86 -16.67 -2.13
N ALA A 916 -45.63 -16.95 -1.70
CA ALA A 916 -44.45 -16.23 -2.19
C ALA A 916 -44.25 -16.48 -3.69
N SER A 917 -43.97 -15.41 -4.46
CA SER A 917 -43.82 -15.51 -5.92
C SER A 917 -42.58 -16.29 -6.34
N HIS A 918 -41.53 -16.26 -5.51
CA HIS A 918 -40.30 -16.99 -5.69
C HIS A 918 -39.68 -17.29 -4.33
N ILE A 919 -39.14 -18.50 -4.14
CA ILE A 919 -38.40 -18.89 -2.95
C ILE A 919 -37.01 -19.36 -3.37
N GLY A 920 -35.98 -18.61 -2.98
CA GLY A 920 -34.58 -18.96 -3.18
C GLY A 920 -33.88 -19.33 -1.88
N VAL A 921 -32.88 -20.19 -1.97
CA VAL A 921 -31.96 -20.49 -0.87
C VAL A 921 -30.53 -20.28 -1.36
N HIS A 922 -29.72 -19.58 -0.59
CA HIS A 922 -28.30 -19.36 -0.86
C HIS A 922 -27.46 -19.72 0.35
N LEU A 923 -26.48 -20.60 0.16
CA LEU A 923 -25.45 -20.92 1.15
C LEU A 923 -24.21 -20.08 0.82
N GLN A 924 -23.85 -19.15 1.70
CA GLN A 924 -22.70 -18.28 1.50
C GLN A 924 -21.40 -19.01 1.87
N PRO A 925 -20.48 -19.18 0.91
CA PRO A 925 -19.25 -19.91 1.15
C PRO A 925 -18.35 -19.23 2.19
N GLY A 926 -17.61 -20.05 2.94
CA GLY A 926 -16.62 -19.62 3.93
C GLY A 926 -17.17 -18.71 5.02
N THR A 927 -18.47 -18.77 5.33
CA THR A 927 -19.14 -17.82 6.24
C THR A 927 -19.85 -18.54 7.38
N GLY A 928 -19.70 -18.03 8.61
CA GLY A 928 -20.44 -18.49 9.79
C GLY A 928 -21.80 -17.80 9.94
N HIS A 929 -22.35 -17.78 11.16
CA HIS A 929 -23.64 -17.14 11.42
C HIS A 929 -23.58 -15.61 11.21
N GLY A 930 -22.50 -14.96 11.65
CA GLY A 930 -22.31 -13.51 11.52
C GLY A 930 -21.91 -13.10 10.11
N LEU A 931 -22.87 -13.09 9.18
CA LEU A 931 -22.67 -12.75 7.77
C LEU A 931 -21.88 -11.45 7.59
N THR A 932 -22.39 -10.36 8.17
CA THR A 932 -21.77 -9.03 8.03
C THR A 932 -20.41 -8.95 8.73
N LEU A 933 -20.09 -9.89 9.61
CA LEU A 933 -18.83 -9.90 10.36
C LEU A 933 -17.77 -10.78 9.70
N SER A 934 -18.11 -11.42 8.57
CA SER A 934 -17.26 -12.39 7.89
C SER A 934 -16.44 -11.76 6.76
N THR A 935 -15.22 -12.24 6.50
CA THR A 935 -14.33 -11.72 5.44
C THR A 935 -14.93 -11.80 4.04
N ASN A 936 -15.90 -12.71 3.83
CA ASN A 936 -16.61 -12.87 2.56
C ASN A 936 -17.95 -12.11 2.49
N ALA A 937 -18.16 -11.11 3.37
CA ALA A 937 -19.40 -10.35 3.45
C ALA A 937 -19.74 -9.61 2.14
N THR A 938 -18.77 -8.95 1.51
CA THR A 938 -18.99 -8.18 0.26
C THR A 938 -19.54 -9.05 -0.87
N ALA A 939 -19.03 -10.28 -1.05
CA ALA A 939 -19.56 -11.19 -2.05
C ALA A 939 -20.99 -11.61 -1.72
N GLY A 940 -21.30 -11.82 -0.43
CA GLY A 940 -22.65 -12.10 0.03
C GLY A 940 -23.62 -10.94 -0.24
N TYR A 941 -23.17 -9.70 -0.07
CA TYR A 941 -23.97 -8.51 -0.37
C TYR A 941 -24.30 -8.42 -1.86
N GLU A 942 -23.35 -8.72 -2.73
CA GLU A 942 -23.59 -8.77 -4.18
C GLU A 942 -24.65 -9.82 -4.53
N VAL A 943 -24.63 -11.00 -3.90
CA VAL A 943 -25.66 -12.03 -4.11
C VAL A 943 -27.04 -11.56 -3.64
N MET A 944 -27.14 -10.99 -2.44
CA MET A 944 -28.40 -10.47 -1.90
C MET A 944 -28.99 -9.38 -2.80
N LEU A 945 -28.16 -8.42 -3.22
CA LEU A 945 -28.59 -7.29 -4.05
C LEU A 945 -28.89 -7.72 -5.49
N ALA A 946 -28.15 -8.68 -6.03
CA ALA A 946 -28.43 -9.29 -7.33
C ALA A 946 -29.74 -10.07 -7.32
N TYR A 947 -30.04 -10.79 -6.22
CA TYR A 947 -31.33 -11.46 -6.04
C TYR A 947 -32.48 -10.46 -6.14
N LEU A 948 -32.45 -9.38 -5.34
CA LEU A 948 -33.49 -8.33 -5.41
C LEU A 948 -33.61 -7.77 -6.82
N GLY A 949 -32.48 -7.42 -7.45
CA GLY A 949 -32.46 -6.90 -8.82
C GLY A 949 -33.08 -7.85 -9.85
N SER A 950 -32.82 -9.16 -9.75
CA SER A 950 -33.37 -10.18 -10.66
C SER A 950 -34.89 -10.31 -10.56
N GLN A 951 -35.45 -10.00 -9.38
CA GLN A 951 -36.89 -10.03 -9.13
C GLN A 951 -37.58 -8.69 -9.44
N GLY A 952 -36.86 -7.80 -10.12
CA GLY A 952 -37.34 -6.46 -10.49
C GLY A 952 -37.37 -5.47 -9.33
N LEU A 953 -36.86 -5.83 -8.14
CA LEU A 953 -36.82 -4.97 -6.96
C LEU A 953 -35.62 -4.02 -6.97
#